data_AF-A0A0V1LEJ3-F1
#
_entry.id   AF-A0A0V1LEJ3-F1
#
_cell.length_a   1.000
_cell.length_b   1.000
_cell.length_c   1.000
_cell.angle_alpha   90.00
_cell.angle_beta   90.00
_cell.angle_gamma   90.00
#
_symmetry.space_group_name_H-M   'P 1'
#
loop_
_entity.id
_entity.type
_entity.pdbx_description
1 polymer ?
#
loop_
_entity_poly.entity_id
_entity_poly.type
_entity_poly.pdbx_seq_one_letter_code
_entity_poly.pdbx_strand_id
1 'polypeptide(L)'
;LNCSNQCKIKRIYFNKGSNAYFEHKNFIETMNRDFDEMPNETLIKGLSELAEKMDPDTGVAELKVRIPPEVWHKVDSMKSIRVHIDFIVEKPTYGVRFIHNVDKNKVWKNYSHVYSWKHSNYESRAWFPCFDSPSKLCLWRLSITCDLNLTAVCSGNLQDVSINDSLTQKTYLYLMNSPTPACNIGFAVGNLDLYVHPEMNELSCFCLKNYLPDLKCTMEHLNRVFEFYEELLSLRYPHSSFKMVFVHDLPLDSVSYSTLALVDASFLFNEKVIDQQAVTREMIAVCVAQQFYGCFVVQGNWQERWFAEGLALYLSKMYVQRTFGQNEYMYQISKLLDEVIDYEKKHGGIVLLPRDESNEDRVSDSNSPFFNNPVHADILMKKAVLIFRLLEFKITKELFYQVLNKLLSVAMLASKEALKPSAWMNMCLTFDSFTRCVSNVCGMDLGTFFDQWVHQGGHAEFSCHSKARRHRKRKIPIWTGDEIDMDLSAMDSESPVLWILVDPRLNTIRKVNIDQPDYSWHYQLRYERIIVAQLDALKGLPKMRTVHTQAALSEIIESSQCYYRVRCAACFALASMSSANTAVCNPHAVLVQLFRKLFCSQNYPTLAKPNNFTNFQLYYLKKALLLAISQLKTVHDTISTDVLQFVYHLSYYNTNSGNRYSDDAYRATIIKAIGNMVQPFAVLNSDALEFSIRHFVDQFAQHDAYKARHLLMKLFKEIIISLALDAKFPSYRDEITVAALHALAEFQYWKLIDCDNRLWLSYLDFNRPPIVRRAAFEAFLRILIRENDSALFGQLIQLMANQEDSSFRRFVAVKLLKCLTFDEVSFPTLPNELCPTTDYVSLLLPLMYPFGQSSDLNLISCLVHFLVISRKPKTLSGIGLIVVGAVIQIKYSNYINFLGDTFLSTPILLIIVGCILSVLGFFGCCGAIRENYCMTMTFAVLLGVIFILELAAGIASYVLRNDVEEIIGEHAKIGMDNYNQTGADGVTLAWDALQTQGCINRLKEWVVSNAAIVGGVGCGVAIVQILGICFACCLSKSILKDYEEYFY
;
A
#
# COMPACT_ATOMS: atom_id res chain seq x y z
N LEU A 1 20.10 -26.72 -10.56
CA LEU A 1 20.49 -25.72 -9.54
C LEU A 1 19.91 -24.39 -9.96
N ASN A 2 19.52 -23.57 -8.99
CA ASN A 2 19.13 -22.18 -9.20
C ASN A 2 20.35 -21.30 -8.95
N CYS A 3 20.60 -20.37 -9.85
CA CYS A 3 21.76 -19.49 -9.83
C CYS A 3 21.45 -18.25 -10.66
N SER A 4 21.40 -17.10 -9.99
CA SER A 4 21.26 -15.79 -10.62
C SER A 4 22.43 -15.45 -11.55
N ASN A 5 22.24 -14.47 -12.44
CA ASN A 5 23.30 -14.02 -13.35
C ASN A 5 24.43 -13.25 -12.67
N GLN A 6 24.18 -12.68 -11.49
CA GLN A 6 25.24 -12.01 -10.72
C GLN A 6 26.25 -13.01 -10.14
N CYS A 7 25.91 -14.31 -10.09
CA CYS A 7 26.82 -15.41 -9.79
C CYS A 7 27.45 -15.95 -11.08
N LYS A 8 28.67 -15.51 -11.40
CA LYS A 8 29.45 -16.03 -12.54
C LYS A 8 30.15 -17.33 -12.16
N ILE A 9 29.76 -18.43 -12.80
CA ILE A 9 30.38 -19.75 -12.62
C ILE A 9 31.75 -19.79 -13.32
N LYS A 10 32.81 -20.09 -12.56
CA LYS A 10 34.17 -20.26 -13.11
C LYS A 10 34.43 -21.67 -13.61
N ARG A 11 34.12 -22.66 -12.78
CA ARG A 11 34.30 -24.08 -13.11
C ARG A 11 33.41 -24.97 -12.24
N ILE A 12 33.01 -26.10 -12.79
CA ILE A 12 32.31 -27.16 -12.08
C ILE A 12 33.08 -28.46 -12.30
N TYR A 13 33.38 -29.21 -11.25
CA TYR A 13 34.14 -30.46 -11.35
C TYR A 13 33.74 -31.49 -10.30
N PHE A 14 34.04 -32.76 -10.58
CA PHE A 14 33.75 -33.90 -9.72
C PHE A 14 35.06 -34.54 -9.24
N ASN A 15 35.27 -34.70 -7.93
CA ASN A 15 36.44 -35.39 -7.32
C ASN A 15 37.81 -35.05 -7.94
N LYS A 16 38.08 -33.77 -8.26
CA LYS A 16 39.30 -33.25 -8.92
C LYS A 16 39.50 -33.64 -10.40
N GLY A 17 38.48 -34.15 -11.08
CA GLY A 17 38.50 -34.44 -12.51
C GLY A 17 38.43 -33.20 -13.42
N SER A 18 38.30 -33.43 -14.72
CA SER A 18 38.11 -32.38 -15.73
C SER A 18 36.83 -31.56 -15.48
N ASN A 19 36.78 -30.35 -16.05
CA ASN A 19 35.60 -29.50 -15.94
C ASN A 19 34.39 -30.18 -16.57
N ALA A 20 33.31 -30.28 -15.80
CA ALA A 20 32.03 -30.75 -16.29
C ALA A 20 31.39 -29.70 -17.20
N TYR A 21 30.68 -30.17 -18.23
CA TYR A 21 29.87 -29.30 -19.07
C TYR A 21 28.67 -28.78 -18.26
N PHE A 22 28.45 -27.46 -18.32
CA PHE A 22 27.30 -26.82 -17.71
C PHE A 22 26.68 -25.80 -18.66
N GLU A 23 25.37 -25.64 -18.53
CA GLU A 23 24.57 -24.64 -19.23
C GLU A 23 23.95 -23.72 -18.17
N HIS A 24 24.20 -22.42 -18.30
CA HIS A 24 23.58 -21.39 -17.45
C HIS A 24 22.59 -20.61 -18.31
N LYS A 25 21.29 -20.86 -18.09
CA LYS A 25 20.20 -20.16 -18.75
C LYS A 25 19.76 -18.97 -17.94
N ASN A 26 19.65 -17.83 -18.63
CA ASN A 26 19.08 -16.63 -18.09
C ASN A 26 17.66 -16.45 -18.62
N PHE A 27 16.66 -16.85 -17.84
CA PHE A 27 15.26 -16.74 -18.24
C PHE A 27 14.75 -15.29 -18.29
N ILE A 28 15.46 -14.34 -17.66
CA ILE A 28 15.04 -12.93 -17.56
C ILE A 28 15.45 -12.14 -18.82
N GLU A 29 16.70 -12.27 -19.28
CA GLU A 29 17.18 -11.55 -20.48
C GLU A 29 16.48 -11.97 -21.77
N THR A 30 15.95 -13.19 -21.82
CA THR A 30 15.24 -13.69 -23.01
C THR A 30 13.92 -12.96 -23.25
N MET A 31 13.29 -12.41 -22.21
CA MET A 31 12.01 -11.69 -22.32
C MET A 31 12.16 -10.19 -22.56
N ASN A 32 13.30 -9.57 -22.20
CA ASN A 32 13.51 -8.13 -22.32
C ASN A 32 13.48 -7.58 -23.75
N ARG A 33 13.43 -8.43 -24.79
CA ARG A 33 13.34 -8.00 -26.19
C ARG A 33 11.90 -7.89 -26.72
N ASP A 34 10.94 -8.51 -26.05
CA ASP A 34 9.56 -8.65 -26.56
C ASP A 34 8.55 -7.75 -25.81
N PHE A 35 8.95 -7.17 -24.66
CA PHE A 35 8.03 -6.40 -23.79
C PHE A 35 7.64 -5.02 -24.31
N ASP A 36 8.42 -4.41 -25.20
CA ASP A 36 8.15 -3.05 -25.68
C ASP A 36 6.91 -2.95 -26.61
N GLU A 37 6.39 -4.09 -27.10
CA GLU A 37 5.28 -4.14 -28.08
C GLU A 37 4.08 -5.04 -27.65
N MET A 38 4.11 -5.65 -26.46
CA MET A 38 3.14 -6.69 -26.06
C MET A 38 1.87 -6.17 -25.32
N PRO A 39 0.67 -6.71 -25.60
CA PRO A 39 -0.53 -6.46 -24.79
C PRO A 39 -0.45 -7.08 -23.37
N ASN A 40 -1.20 -6.51 -22.42
CA ASN A 40 -1.11 -6.83 -20.98
C ASN A 40 -1.38 -8.29 -20.62
N GLU A 41 -2.34 -8.95 -21.26
CA GLU A 41 -2.69 -10.33 -20.93
C GLU A 41 -1.57 -11.30 -21.35
N THR A 42 -0.95 -11.06 -22.49
CA THR A 42 0.25 -11.78 -22.93
C THR A 42 1.45 -11.52 -22.03
N LEU A 43 1.58 -10.30 -21.48
CA LEU A 43 2.61 -9.97 -20.49
C LEU A 43 2.42 -10.80 -19.21
N ILE A 44 1.22 -10.81 -18.63
CA ILE A 44 0.90 -11.56 -17.40
C ILE A 44 1.11 -13.06 -17.60
N LYS A 45 0.64 -13.60 -18.73
CA LYS A 45 0.83 -15.01 -19.09
C LYS A 45 2.31 -15.35 -19.22
N GLY A 46 3.10 -14.51 -19.92
CA GLY A 46 4.55 -14.68 -20.04
C GLY A 46 5.28 -14.60 -18.69
N LEU A 47 4.81 -13.76 -17.77
CA LEU A 47 5.34 -13.67 -16.41
C LEU A 47 4.99 -14.88 -15.56
N SER A 48 3.75 -15.36 -15.63
CA SER A 48 3.35 -16.59 -14.93
C SER A 48 4.17 -17.79 -15.40
N GLU A 49 4.35 -17.93 -16.72
CA GLU A 49 5.21 -18.96 -17.31
C GLU A 49 6.68 -18.81 -16.86
N LEU A 50 7.17 -17.57 -16.71
CA LEU A 50 8.51 -17.32 -16.16
C LEU A 50 8.60 -17.76 -14.70
N ALA A 51 7.61 -17.45 -13.88
CA ALA A 51 7.56 -17.88 -12.49
C ALA A 51 7.67 -19.39 -12.37
N GLU A 52 6.90 -20.11 -13.17
CA GLU A 52 6.93 -21.58 -13.21
C GLU A 52 8.30 -22.10 -13.66
N LYS A 53 8.94 -21.44 -14.64
CA LYS A 53 10.31 -21.80 -15.09
C LYS A 53 11.39 -21.49 -14.04
N MET A 54 11.15 -20.50 -13.18
CA MET A 54 12.06 -20.03 -12.13
C MET A 54 11.87 -20.78 -10.81
N ASP A 55 10.72 -21.44 -10.65
CA ASP A 55 10.40 -22.28 -9.51
C ASP A 55 11.35 -23.50 -9.49
N PRO A 56 12.12 -23.68 -8.40
CA PRO A 56 13.03 -24.83 -8.26
C PRO A 56 12.34 -26.20 -8.31
N ASP A 57 11.04 -26.28 -8.01
CA ASP A 57 10.31 -27.54 -7.83
C ASP A 57 9.63 -28.05 -9.11
N THR A 58 9.52 -27.23 -10.16
CA THR A 58 8.98 -27.63 -11.49
C THR A 58 9.98 -28.44 -12.33
N GLY A 59 11.22 -28.60 -11.87
CA GLY A 59 12.29 -29.33 -12.56
C GLY A 59 12.99 -28.54 -13.67
N VAL A 60 12.56 -27.29 -13.93
CA VAL A 60 13.29 -26.35 -14.79
C VAL A 60 14.41 -25.70 -13.96
N ALA A 61 15.63 -25.69 -14.50
CA ALA A 61 16.81 -25.19 -13.78
C ALA A 61 17.56 -24.13 -14.60
N GLU A 62 17.94 -23.04 -13.94
CA GLU A 62 18.83 -21.99 -14.47
C GLU A 62 20.23 -22.56 -14.74
N LEU A 63 20.78 -23.32 -13.79
CA LEU A 63 22.08 -23.97 -13.92
C LEU A 63 21.90 -25.49 -14.07
N LYS A 64 22.13 -25.98 -15.28
CA LYS A 64 22.12 -27.40 -15.65
C LYS A 64 23.55 -27.90 -15.73
N VAL A 65 23.88 -28.87 -14.88
CA VAL A 65 25.20 -29.50 -14.86
C VAL A 65 25.08 -30.90 -15.43
N ARG A 66 25.82 -31.20 -16.49
CA ARG A 66 25.84 -32.55 -17.07
C ARG A 66 26.81 -33.41 -16.29
N ILE A 67 26.31 -34.52 -15.74
CA ILE A 67 27.14 -35.48 -15.03
C ILE A 67 28.03 -36.20 -16.06
N PRO A 68 29.37 -36.23 -15.87
CA PRO A 68 30.26 -36.96 -16.77
C PRO A 68 29.99 -38.46 -16.75
N PRO A 69 30.18 -39.18 -17.87
CA PRO A 69 29.98 -40.63 -17.95
C PRO A 69 30.83 -41.41 -16.94
N GLU A 70 32.03 -40.92 -16.59
CA GLU A 70 32.92 -41.49 -15.58
C GLU A 70 32.30 -41.55 -14.17
N VAL A 71 31.39 -40.61 -13.87
CA VAL A 71 30.71 -40.50 -12.57
C VAL A 71 29.35 -41.20 -12.62
N TRP A 72 28.81 -41.47 -13.80
CA TRP A 72 27.46 -42.01 -13.99
C TRP A 72 27.24 -43.36 -13.30
N HIS A 73 28.24 -44.24 -13.30
CA HIS A 73 28.17 -45.52 -12.58
C HIS A 73 27.93 -45.35 -11.06
N LYS A 74 28.31 -44.21 -10.45
CA LYS A 74 27.98 -43.91 -9.05
C LYS A 74 26.51 -43.51 -8.88
N VAL A 75 25.93 -42.83 -9.87
CA VAL A 75 24.49 -42.50 -9.90
C VAL A 75 23.68 -43.78 -9.99
N ASP A 76 23.99 -44.66 -10.96
CA ASP A 76 23.26 -45.92 -11.18
C ASP A 76 23.33 -46.85 -9.96
N SER A 77 24.43 -46.79 -9.19
CA SER A 77 24.59 -47.54 -7.95
C SER A 77 24.07 -46.82 -6.69
N MET A 78 23.33 -45.71 -6.85
CA MET A 78 22.77 -44.91 -5.75
C MET A 78 23.82 -44.46 -4.71
N LYS A 79 25.06 -44.22 -5.15
CA LYS A 79 26.16 -43.76 -4.29
C LYS A 79 26.23 -42.23 -4.28
N SER A 80 26.64 -41.66 -3.14
CA SER A 80 26.82 -40.22 -2.99
C SER A 80 27.86 -39.65 -3.95
N ILE A 81 27.57 -38.49 -4.53
CA ILE A 81 28.47 -37.75 -5.44
C ILE A 81 28.79 -36.40 -4.81
N ARG A 82 30.03 -35.93 -5.01
CA ARG A 82 30.46 -34.61 -4.59
C ARG A 82 30.65 -33.71 -5.81
N VAL A 83 29.93 -32.60 -5.83
CA VAL A 83 30.02 -31.56 -6.86
C VAL A 83 30.77 -30.38 -6.27
N HIS A 84 31.78 -29.89 -6.97
CA HIS A 84 32.49 -28.66 -6.63
C HIS A 84 32.12 -27.58 -7.64
N ILE A 85 31.72 -26.41 -7.16
CA ILE A 85 31.33 -25.27 -7.98
C ILE A 85 32.11 -24.06 -7.50
N ASP A 86 32.97 -23.53 -8.36
CA ASP A 86 33.69 -22.29 -8.10
C ASP A 86 32.96 -21.16 -8.82
N PHE A 87 32.61 -20.09 -8.10
CA PHE A 87 31.85 -18.97 -8.62
C PHE A 87 32.36 -17.63 -8.06
N ILE A 88 32.01 -16.54 -8.72
CA ILE A 88 32.23 -15.16 -8.26
C ILE A 88 30.91 -14.41 -8.31
N VAL A 89 30.61 -13.67 -7.24
CA VAL A 89 29.52 -12.70 -7.21
C VAL A 89 30.08 -11.32 -7.57
N GLU A 90 29.62 -10.73 -8.66
CA GLU A 90 30.05 -9.39 -9.10
C GLU A 90 28.94 -8.37 -8.86
N LYS A 91 29.24 -7.31 -8.09
CA LYS A 91 28.33 -6.18 -7.79
C LYS A 91 26.90 -6.64 -7.49
N PRO A 92 26.67 -7.37 -6.38
CA PRO A 92 25.35 -7.93 -6.10
C PRO A 92 24.31 -6.82 -5.96
N THR A 93 23.20 -6.97 -6.67
CA THR A 93 22.06 -6.04 -6.60
C THR A 93 21.01 -6.51 -5.58
N TYR A 94 20.89 -7.83 -5.38
CA TYR A 94 19.99 -8.46 -4.39
C TYR A 94 20.65 -9.65 -3.68
N GLY A 95 20.05 -10.09 -2.58
CA GLY A 95 20.51 -11.21 -1.74
C GLY A 95 21.73 -10.92 -0.86
N VAL A 96 22.70 -10.13 -1.33
CA VAL A 96 23.84 -9.65 -0.52
C VAL A 96 24.01 -8.15 -0.71
N ARG A 97 24.22 -7.43 0.38
CA ARG A 97 24.41 -5.99 0.38
C ARG A 97 25.76 -5.63 0.98
N PHE A 98 26.55 -4.86 0.23
CA PHE A 98 27.78 -4.26 0.71
C PHE A 98 27.51 -2.80 1.07
N ILE A 99 27.72 -2.46 2.34
CA ILE A 99 27.60 -1.08 2.81
C ILE A 99 29.00 -0.53 2.97
N HIS A 100 29.35 0.38 2.07
CA HIS A 100 30.61 1.11 2.07
C HIS A 100 30.32 2.57 1.74
N ASN A 101 30.71 3.50 2.60
CA ASN A 101 30.58 4.93 2.30
C ASN A 101 31.87 5.43 1.63
N VAL A 102 31.71 6.07 0.47
CA VAL A 102 32.78 6.53 -0.43
C VAL A 102 33.52 7.76 0.14
N ASP A 103 32.97 8.44 1.15
CA ASP A 103 33.65 9.55 1.80
C ASP A 103 34.90 9.09 2.57
N LYS A 104 36.05 9.25 1.91
CA LYS A 104 37.41 8.95 2.40
C LYS A 104 37.81 9.68 3.70
N ASN A 105 36.95 10.54 4.24
CA ASN A 105 37.19 11.28 5.47
C ASN A 105 36.88 10.45 6.72
N LYS A 106 37.86 9.63 7.09
CA LYS A 106 38.27 9.12 8.44
C LYS A 106 37.27 8.62 9.50
N VAL A 107 35.95 8.84 9.44
CA VAL A 107 35.03 8.43 10.53
C VAL A 107 34.25 7.15 10.22
N TRP A 108 34.03 6.84 8.93
CA TRP A 108 33.09 5.77 8.55
C TRP A 108 33.70 4.40 8.19
N LYS A 109 35.03 4.25 8.21
CA LYS A 109 35.69 2.93 8.01
C LYS A 109 35.20 1.87 9.01
N ASN A 110 34.80 2.29 10.21
CA ASN A 110 34.29 1.39 11.25
C ASN A 110 32.85 0.92 11.04
N TYR A 111 32.11 1.50 10.07
CA TYR A 111 30.71 1.16 9.79
C TYR A 111 30.54 0.39 8.47
N SER A 112 31.64 0.07 7.78
CA SER A 112 31.57 -0.79 6.59
C SER A 112 31.25 -2.23 7.01
N HIS A 113 30.22 -2.80 6.41
CA HIS A 113 29.78 -4.16 6.68
C HIS A 113 29.06 -4.74 5.46
N VAL A 114 28.97 -6.06 5.41
CA VAL A 114 28.26 -6.83 4.39
C VAL A 114 27.33 -7.81 5.06
N TYR A 115 26.15 -8.03 4.49
CA TYR A 115 25.22 -9.03 4.99
C TYR A 115 24.40 -9.63 3.85
N SER A 116 23.91 -10.86 4.06
CA SER A 116 22.84 -11.42 3.26
C SER A 116 21.49 -10.90 3.74
N TRP A 117 20.55 -10.74 2.83
CA TRP A 117 19.16 -10.49 3.19
C TRP A 117 18.24 -11.25 2.23
N LYS A 118 17.04 -11.57 2.69
CA LYS A 118 15.99 -12.19 1.88
C LYS A 118 14.70 -11.40 2.03
N HIS A 119 13.96 -11.27 0.93
CA HIS A 119 12.72 -10.52 0.87
C HIS A 119 11.53 -11.47 0.67
N SER A 120 11.52 -12.09 -0.50
CA SER A 120 10.94 -13.40 -0.74
C SER A 120 11.85 -14.45 -0.06
N ASN A 121 11.73 -15.72 -0.39
CA ASN A 121 12.65 -16.73 0.13
C ASN A 121 13.46 -17.37 -1.01
N TYR A 122 13.61 -16.63 -2.12
CA TYR A 122 14.30 -17.04 -3.35
C TYR A 122 15.62 -16.29 -3.59
N GLU A 123 16.14 -15.61 -2.58
CA GLU A 123 17.35 -14.79 -2.73
C GLU A 123 18.63 -15.59 -2.46
N SER A 124 18.55 -16.87 -2.10
CA SER A 124 19.77 -17.67 -1.87
C SER A 124 20.51 -17.95 -3.17
N ARG A 125 19.78 -18.13 -4.29
CA ARG A 125 20.35 -18.21 -5.64
C ARG A 125 21.10 -16.95 -6.07
N ALA A 126 20.89 -15.83 -5.37
CA ALA A 126 21.51 -14.55 -5.67
C ALA A 126 23.01 -14.56 -5.35
N TRP A 127 23.43 -15.26 -4.30
CA TRP A 127 24.79 -15.18 -3.78
C TRP A 127 25.53 -16.50 -3.81
N PHE A 128 24.85 -17.64 -3.95
CA PHE A 128 25.50 -18.90 -4.28
C PHE A 128 24.57 -19.87 -5.05
N PRO A 129 25.12 -20.76 -5.90
CA PRO A 129 24.32 -21.76 -6.63
C PRO A 129 23.75 -22.82 -5.68
N CYS A 130 22.43 -22.96 -5.62
CA CYS A 130 21.77 -23.87 -4.67
C CYS A 130 20.43 -24.43 -5.20
N PHE A 131 19.82 -25.35 -4.43
CA PHE A 131 18.42 -25.70 -4.59
C PHE A 131 17.61 -24.74 -3.72
N ASP A 132 17.03 -23.74 -4.35
CA ASP A 132 16.44 -22.59 -3.66
C ASP A 132 14.95 -22.81 -3.34
N SER A 133 14.66 -23.93 -2.67
CA SER A 133 13.33 -24.41 -2.30
C SER A 133 13.27 -24.67 -0.79
N PRO A 134 12.14 -24.41 -0.11
CA PRO A 134 12.03 -24.59 1.32
C PRO A 134 11.90 -26.08 1.68
N SER A 135 11.42 -26.91 0.73
CA SER A 135 11.29 -28.37 0.88
C SER A 135 12.64 -29.10 0.87
N LYS A 136 13.71 -28.47 0.36
CA LYS A 136 15.02 -29.10 0.19
C LYS A 136 15.92 -28.81 1.40
N LEU A 137 15.81 -29.68 2.40
CA LEU A 137 16.57 -29.57 3.65
C LEU A 137 17.98 -30.18 3.52
N CYS A 138 18.99 -29.42 3.95
CA CYS A 138 20.40 -29.80 3.88
C CYS A 138 21.13 -29.54 5.20
N LEU A 139 22.24 -30.24 5.43
CA LEU A 139 23.22 -29.90 6.47
C LEU A 139 24.29 -28.99 5.89
N TRP A 140 24.72 -27.99 6.67
CA TRP A 140 25.61 -26.94 6.16
C TRP A 140 26.91 -26.87 6.96
N ARG A 141 28.01 -26.77 6.23
CA ARG A 141 29.32 -26.38 6.76
C ARG A 141 29.73 -25.10 6.06
N LEU A 142 29.78 -24.00 6.81
CA LEU A 142 29.98 -22.66 6.28
C LEU A 142 31.33 -22.14 6.76
N SER A 143 32.18 -21.73 5.81
CA SER A 143 33.51 -21.18 6.09
C SER A 143 33.57 -19.77 5.55
N ILE A 144 33.78 -18.78 6.42
CA ILE A 144 33.85 -17.37 6.02
C ILE A 144 35.23 -16.83 6.37
N THR A 145 35.97 -16.40 5.36
CA THR A 145 37.28 -15.73 5.53
C THR A 145 37.12 -14.23 5.39
N CYS A 146 37.61 -13.48 6.38
CA CYS A 146 37.57 -12.02 6.39
C CYS A 146 38.85 -11.43 7.00
N ASP A 147 39.02 -10.12 6.89
CA ASP A 147 40.14 -9.40 7.49
C ASP A 147 40.14 -9.53 9.02
N LEU A 148 41.33 -9.43 9.64
CA LEU A 148 41.52 -9.63 11.08
C LEU A 148 40.59 -8.76 11.96
N ASN A 149 40.28 -7.54 11.51
CA ASN A 149 39.45 -6.57 12.24
C ASN A 149 37.93 -6.81 12.12
N LEU A 150 37.48 -7.64 11.17
CA LEU A 150 36.05 -7.86 10.89
C LEU A 150 35.57 -9.14 11.55
N THR A 151 34.42 -9.13 12.20
CA THR A 151 33.80 -10.32 12.78
C THR A 151 32.77 -10.88 11.81
N ALA A 152 32.85 -12.17 11.50
CA ALA A 152 31.86 -12.88 10.69
C ALA A 152 30.88 -13.64 11.57
N VAL A 153 29.58 -13.38 11.40
CA VAL A 153 28.48 -14.05 12.07
C VAL A 153 27.66 -14.78 11.02
N CYS A 154 27.38 -16.05 11.25
CA CYS A 154 26.65 -16.90 10.31
C CYS A 154 25.65 -17.80 11.02
N SER A 155 24.76 -18.40 10.23
CA SER A 155 23.85 -19.46 10.64
C SER A 155 24.63 -20.72 11.05
N GLY A 156 24.25 -21.37 12.15
CA GLY A 156 24.90 -22.56 12.72
C GLY A 156 25.82 -22.23 13.90
N ASN A 157 26.42 -23.24 14.52
CA ASN A 157 27.30 -23.03 15.68
C ASN A 157 28.73 -22.74 15.24
N LEU A 158 29.40 -21.81 15.92
CA LEU A 158 30.82 -21.56 15.71
C LEU A 158 31.63 -22.74 16.28
N GLN A 159 32.42 -23.39 15.42
CA GLN A 159 33.28 -24.51 15.80
C GLN A 159 34.72 -24.06 16.01
N ASP A 160 35.27 -23.29 15.07
CA ASP A 160 36.67 -22.89 15.08
C ASP A 160 36.87 -21.52 14.40
N VAL A 161 37.93 -20.82 14.80
CA VAL A 161 38.40 -19.57 14.21
C VAL A 161 39.90 -19.70 13.96
N SER A 162 40.27 -19.99 12.72
CA SER A 162 41.67 -20.14 12.31
C SER A 162 42.19 -18.83 11.71
N ILE A 163 43.34 -18.34 12.17
CA ILE A 163 44.03 -17.20 11.57
C ILE A 163 45.01 -17.73 10.52
N ASN A 164 45.07 -17.08 9.35
CA ASN A 164 46.00 -17.47 8.29
C ASN A 164 47.47 -17.22 8.71
N ASP A 165 48.42 -17.96 8.16
CA ASP A 165 49.85 -17.87 8.48
C ASP A 165 50.42 -16.46 8.23
N SER A 166 49.82 -15.71 7.31
CA SER A 166 50.17 -14.31 7.01
C SER A 166 49.66 -13.29 8.04
N LEU A 167 48.88 -13.69 9.05
CA LEU A 167 48.25 -12.83 10.07
C LEU A 167 47.39 -11.68 9.52
N THR A 168 46.97 -11.77 8.26
CA THR A 168 46.14 -10.74 7.60
C THR A 168 44.65 -11.05 7.67
N GLN A 169 44.30 -12.34 7.62
CA GLN A 169 42.93 -12.82 7.51
C GLN A 169 42.65 -13.88 8.56
N LYS A 170 41.38 -14.00 8.95
CA LYS A 170 40.86 -15.05 9.81
C LYS A 170 39.68 -15.73 9.14
N THR A 171 39.53 -17.02 9.41
CA THR A 171 38.50 -17.88 8.83
C THR A 171 37.64 -18.44 9.96
N TYR A 172 36.34 -18.16 9.90
CA TYR A 172 35.34 -18.68 10.82
C TYR A 172 34.70 -19.93 10.24
N LEU A 173 34.67 -21.01 11.02
CA LEU A 173 34.01 -22.25 10.65
C LEU A 173 32.71 -22.42 11.45
N TYR A 174 31.58 -22.36 10.75
CA TYR A 174 30.25 -22.59 11.29
C TYR A 174 29.69 -23.94 10.81
N LEU A 175 29.01 -24.64 11.71
CA LEU A 175 28.36 -25.93 11.42
C LEU A 175 26.88 -25.88 11.79
N MET A 176 26.02 -26.18 10.82
CA MET A 176 24.58 -26.35 11.01
C MET A 176 24.25 -27.84 11.08
N ASN A 177 23.97 -28.32 12.31
CA ASN A 177 23.63 -29.72 12.57
C ASN A 177 22.15 -30.03 12.36
N SER A 178 21.27 -29.03 12.39
CA SER A 178 19.86 -29.21 12.03
C SER A 178 19.68 -29.13 10.51
N PRO A 179 18.89 -30.02 9.89
CA PRO A 179 18.51 -29.88 8.48
C PRO A 179 17.84 -28.52 8.25
N THR A 180 18.32 -27.76 7.27
CA THR A 180 17.89 -26.39 7.02
C THR A 180 17.90 -26.12 5.51
N PRO A 181 16.88 -25.46 4.95
CA PRO A 181 16.87 -25.13 3.53
C PRO A 181 17.85 -23.99 3.23
N ALA A 182 18.29 -23.88 1.97
CA ALA A 182 19.21 -22.82 1.56
C ALA A 182 18.67 -21.41 1.87
N CYS A 183 17.36 -21.21 1.69
CA CYS A 183 16.66 -19.96 1.98
C CYS A 183 16.70 -19.49 3.45
N ASN A 184 17.07 -20.37 4.39
CA ASN A 184 17.22 -20.04 5.81
C ASN A 184 18.68 -19.91 6.24
N ILE A 185 19.62 -19.86 5.30
CA ILE A 185 21.03 -19.58 5.57
C ILE A 185 21.32 -18.10 5.27
N GLY A 186 21.87 -17.42 6.29
CA GLY A 186 22.34 -16.05 6.17
C GLY A 186 23.61 -15.78 6.97
N PHE A 187 24.23 -14.65 6.69
CA PHE A 187 25.47 -14.18 7.29
C PHE A 187 25.53 -12.64 7.37
N ALA A 188 26.38 -12.15 8.27
CA ALA A 188 26.77 -10.75 8.38
C ALA A 188 28.26 -10.65 8.75
N VAL A 189 28.99 -9.75 8.11
CA VAL A 189 30.42 -9.51 8.36
C VAL A 189 30.64 -8.01 8.49
N GLY A 190 31.25 -7.60 9.61
CA GLY A 190 31.51 -6.19 9.87
C GLY A 190 32.37 -5.99 11.10
N ASN A 191 32.63 -4.73 11.46
CA ASN A 191 33.29 -4.40 12.71
C ASN A 191 32.27 -4.46 13.86
N LEU A 192 31.95 -5.70 14.28
CA LEU A 192 30.86 -6.00 15.21
C LEU A 192 31.39 -6.23 16.63
N ASP A 193 30.78 -5.55 17.60
CA ASP A 193 30.95 -5.81 19.02
C ASP A 193 29.97 -6.90 19.47
N LEU A 194 30.43 -7.79 20.36
CA LEU A 194 29.64 -8.90 20.91
C LEU A 194 29.09 -8.54 22.29
N TYR A 195 27.80 -8.80 22.49
CA TYR A 195 27.14 -8.84 23.79
C TYR A 195 26.52 -10.22 24.00
N VAL A 196 27.00 -10.94 25.02
CA VAL A 196 26.40 -12.21 25.44
C VAL A 196 25.41 -11.91 26.57
N HIS A 197 24.19 -12.45 26.46
CA HIS A 197 23.15 -12.20 27.45
C HIS A 197 23.53 -12.83 28.80
N PRO A 198 23.39 -12.11 29.94
CA PRO A 198 23.88 -12.58 31.25
C PRO A 198 23.12 -13.79 31.79
N GLU A 199 21.82 -13.90 31.50
CA GLU A 199 20.97 -14.99 32.01
C GLU A 199 20.99 -16.24 31.13
N MET A 200 21.32 -16.10 29.83
CA MET A 200 21.36 -17.19 28.86
C MET A 200 22.56 -17.06 27.94
N ASN A 201 23.61 -17.84 28.23
CA ASN A 201 24.89 -17.81 27.50
C ASN A 201 24.76 -18.21 26.01
N GLU A 202 23.68 -18.90 25.65
CA GLU A 202 23.40 -19.34 24.27
C GLU A 202 22.91 -18.18 23.36
N LEU A 203 22.58 -17.02 23.96
CA LEU A 203 22.11 -15.83 23.26
C LEU A 203 23.27 -14.85 23.03
N SER A 204 23.60 -14.62 21.76
CA SER A 204 24.66 -13.72 21.33
C SER A 204 24.10 -12.57 20.49
N CYS A 205 24.31 -11.34 20.91
CA CYS A 205 23.87 -10.15 20.20
C CYS A 205 25.07 -9.40 19.65
N PHE A 206 24.95 -8.86 18.43
CA PHE A 206 26.02 -8.15 17.74
C PHE A 206 25.51 -6.80 17.24
N CYS A 207 26.32 -5.75 17.42
CA CYS A 207 26.06 -4.44 16.84
C CYS A 207 27.35 -3.85 16.27
N LEU A 208 27.21 -2.83 15.42
CA LEU A 208 28.35 -2.03 15.00
C LEU A 208 28.98 -1.30 16.20
N LYS A 209 30.27 -0.96 16.09
CA LYS A 209 30.99 -0.24 17.14
C LYS A 209 30.28 1.04 17.57
N ASN A 210 30.42 1.37 18.87
CA ASN A 210 29.80 2.50 19.59
C ASN A 210 28.33 2.33 20.00
N TYR A 211 27.61 1.32 19.51
CA TYR A 211 26.21 1.07 19.89
C TYR A 211 26.03 0.03 21.00
N LEU A 212 27.12 -0.46 21.61
CA LEU A 212 27.06 -1.49 22.66
C LEU A 212 26.16 -1.11 23.86
N PRO A 213 26.15 0.14 24.38
CA PRO A 213 25.26 0.52 25.47
C PRO A 213 23.78 0.44 25.08
N ASP A 214 23.43 0.89 23.86
CA ASP A 214 22.06 0.85 23.36
C ASP A 214 21.62 -0.60 23.08
N LEU A 215 22.54 -1.45 22.61
CA LEU A 215 22.30 -2.89 22.44
C LEU A 215 21.96 -3.56 23.79
N LYS A 216 22.72 -3.27 24.85
CA LYS A 216 22.47 -3.82 26.19
C LYS A 216 21.07 -3.47 26.71
N CYS A 217 20.66 -2.22 26.54
CA CYS A 217 19.32 -1.77 26.91
C CYS A 217 18.24 -2.47 26.07
N THR A 218 18.43 -2.51 24.75
CA THR A 218 17.46 -3.09 23.81
C THR A 218 17.26 -4.60 24.07
N MET A 219 18.33 -5.32 24.41
CA MET A 219 18.33 -6.78 24.57
C MET A 219 18.02 -7.27 25.99
N GLU A 220 17.81 -6.39 26.97
CA GLU A 220 17.55 -6.74 28.38
C GLU A 220 16.38 -7.73 28.55
N HIS A 221 15.37 -7.64 27.68
CA HIS A 221 14.13 -8.42 27.78
C HIS A 221 14.13 -9.66 26.87
N LEU A 222 15.23 -9.97 26.19
CA LEU A 222 15.28 -11.03 25.20
C LEU A 222 15.01 -12.41 25.82
N ASN A 223 15.53 -12.70 27.00
CA ASN A 223 15.32 -13.98 27.68
C ASN A 223 13.84 -14.27 27.98
N ARG A 224 13.09 -13.24 28.42
CA ARG A 224 11.67 -13.36 28.75
C ARG A 224 10.82 -13.75 27.54
N VAL A 225 11.26 -13.39 26.32
CA VAL A 225 10.61 -13.80 25.07
C VAL A 225 10.78 -15.31 24.86
N PHE A 226 11.98 -15.85 25.08
CA PHE A 226 12.22 -17.29 24.99
C PHE A 226 11.44 -18.05 26.06
N GLU A 227 11.53 -17.63 27.32
CA GLU A 227 10.78 -18.25 28.44
C GLU A 227 9.28 -18.32 28.13
N PHE A 228 8.72 -17.23 27.59
CA PHE A 228 7.31 -17.18 27.20
C PHE A 228 6.96 -18.22 26.13
N TYR A 229 7.76 -18.34 25.06
CA TYR A 229 7.47 -19.29 24.00
C TYR A 229 7.73 -20.74 24.41
N GLU A 230 8.73 -20.99 25.25
CA GLU A 230 9.00 -22.31 25.81
C GLU A 230 7.87 -22.78 26.73
N GLU A 231 7.31 -21.87 27.55
CA GLU A 231 6.11 -22.14 28.36
C GLU A 231 4.89 -22.39 27.46
N LEU A 232 4.64 -21.50 26.49
CA LEU A 232 3.46 -21.54 25.62
C LEU A 232 3.41 -22.81 24.75
N LEU A 233 4.55 -23.20 24.16
CA LEU A 233 4.65 -24.36 23.29
C LEU A 233 4.99 -25.63 24.07
N SER A 234 5.32 -25.52 25.37
CA SER A 234 5.76 -26.63 26.22
C SER A 234 6.93 -27.43 25.62
N LEU A 235 7.84 -26.71 24.93
CA LEU A 235 9.01 -27.26 24.25
C LEU A 235 10.16 -26.28 24.38
N ARG A 236 11.38 -26.80 24.58
CA ARG A 236 12.59 -25.97 24.58
C ARG A 236 12.89 -25.45 23.18
N TYR A 237 13.64 -24.35 23.12
CA TYR A 237 14.16 -23.80 21.88
C TYR A 237 14.86 -24.89 21.04
N PRO A 238 14.51 -25.04 19.74
CA PRO A 238 14.93 -26.19 18.93
C PRO A 238 16.39 -26.13 18.46
N HIS A 239 17.02 -24.96 18.50
CA HIS A 239 18.42 -24.78 18.11
C HIS A 239 19.32 -24.65 19.35
N SER A 240 20.63 -24.82 19.16
CA SER A 240 21.64 -24.77 20.23
C SER A 240 22.15 -23.36 20.56
N SER A 241 21.93 -22.39 19.67
CA SER A 241 22.29 -20.99 19.92
C SER A 241 21.40 -20.07 19.10
N PHE A 242 21.30 -18.81 19.53
CA PHE A 242 20.61 -17.77 18.80
C PHE A 242 21.48 -16.53 18.71
N LYS A 243 21.59 -15.98 17.50
CA LYS A 243 22.38 -14.78 17.23
C LYS A 243 21.49 -13.68 16.66
N MET A 244 21.56 -12.48 17.23
CA MET A 244 20.86 -11.31 16.69
C MET A 244 21.88 -10.25 16.29
N VAL A 245 21.86 -9.81 15.03
CA VAL A 245 22.84 -8.86 14.48
C VAL A 245 22.12 -7.61 13.99
N PHE A 246 22.55 -6.45 14.49
CA PHE A 246 22.04 -5.16 14.05
C PHE A 246 22.91 -4.60 12.92
N VAL A 247 22.31 -4.40 11.74
CA VAL A 247 22.95 -3.90 10.52
C VAL A 247 22.27 -2.61 10.07
N HIS A 248 22.98 -1.71 9.38
CA HIS A 248 22.33 -0.52 8.82
C HIS A 248 21.65 -0.83 7.49
N ASP A 249 20.58 -0.08 7.20
CA ASP A 249 19.94 -0.02 5.89
C ASP A 249 19.40 -1.39 5.43
N LEU A 250 18.84 -2.15 6.37
CA LEU A 250 18.15 -3.39 6.04
C LEU A 250 16.88 -3.04 5.25
N PRO A 251 16.62 -3.68 4.08
CA PRO A 251 15.42 -3.36 3.28
C PRO A 251 14.09 -3.70 3.97
N LEU A 252 14.13 -4.64 4.92
CA LEU A 252 13.02 -5.01 5.80
C LEU A 252 13.36 -4.60 7.25
N ASP A 253 12.35 -4.54 8.11
CA ASP A 253 12.57 -4.24 9.54
C ASP A 253 13.43 -5.31 10.23
N SER A 254 13.20 -6.58 9.88
CA SER A 254 13.97 -7.73 10.34
C SER A 254 13.92 -8.87 9.32
N VAL A 255 14.93 -9.74 9.36
CA VAL A 255 15.04 -10.95 8.55
C VAL A 255 15.51 -12.10 9.44
N SER A 256 14.74 -13.17 9.50
CA SER A 256 15.08 -14.37 10.27
C SER A 256 15.66 -15.47 9.39
N TYR A 257 16.79 -16.00 9.82
CA TYR A 257 17.48 -17.19 9.34
C TYR A 257 17.55 -18.22 10.48
N SER A 258 17.88 -19.47 10.19
CA SER A 258 18.03 -20.48 11.25
C SER A 258 19.21 -20.11 12.16
N THR A 259 18.95 -19.94 13.46
CA THR A 259 19.92 -19.51 14.50
C THR A 259 20.42 -18.07 14.40
N LEU A 260 19.97 -17.29 13.41
CA LEU A 260 20.44 -15.94 13.13
C LEU A 260 19.26 -15.03 12.77
N ALA A 261 19.13 -13.88 13.43
CA ALA A 261 18.21 -12.83 13.03
C ALA A 261 19.00 -11.56 12.70
N LEU A 262 18.72 -10.95 11.56
CA LEU A 262 19.23 -9.63 11.18
C LEU A 262 18.14 -8.59 11.43
N VAL A 263 18.50 -7.49 12.07
CA VAL A 263 17.58 -6.40 12.41
C VAL A 263 18.19 -5.08 11.96
N ASP A 264 17.36 -4.16 11.48
CA ASP A 264 17.85 -2.83 11.16
C ASP A 264 18.32 -2.09 12.44
N ALA A 265 19.47 -1.45 12.37
CA ALA A 265 20.06 -0.73 13.49
C ALA A 265 19.18 0.43 14.00
N SER A 266 18.20 0.91 13.22
CA SER A 266 17.24 1.91 13.68
C SER A 266 16.31 1.42 14.79
N PHE A 267 16.27 0.12 15.08
CA PHE A 267 15.51 -0.43 16.22
C PHE A 267 16.30 -0.43 17.54
N LEU A 268 17.61 -0.14 17.52
CA LEU A 268 18.40 0.06 18.73
C LEU A 268 17.93 1.34 19.41
N PHE A 269 17.71 1.28 20.72
CA PHE A 269 17.30 2.45 21.49
C PHE A 269 18.02 2.49 22.84
N ASN A 270 18.04 3.70 23.42
CA ASN A 270 18.52 3.94 24.77
C ASN A 270 17.33 3.96 25.75
N GLU A 271 17.57 3.71 27.04
CA GLU A 271 16.56 3.76 28.12
C GLU A 271 15.72 5.04 28.13
N LYS A 272 16.26 6.16 27.62
CA LYS A 272 15.60 7.46 27.56
C LYS A 272 14.49 7.55 26.50
N VAL A 273 14.48 6.66 25.50
CA VAL A 273 13.50 6.66 24.40
C VAL A 273 12.30 5.79 24.80
N ILE A 274 11.09 6.34 24.76
CA ILE A 274 9.87 5.65 25.22
C ILE A 274 9.14 4.93 24.08
N ASP A 275 8.85 5.65 22.98
CA ASP A 275 7.94 5.16 21.93
C ASP A 275 8.43 3.91 21.20
N GLN A 276 9.75 3.79 21.01
CA GLN A 276 10.35 2.68 20.28
C GLN A 276 10.33 1.36 21.07
N GLN A 277 10.29 1.40 22.40
CA GLN A 277 10.49 0.20 23.23
C GLN A 277 9.46 -0.90 22.95
N ALA A 278 8.18 -0.54 22.85
CA ALA A 278 7.11 -1.51 22.58
C ALA A 278 7.24 -2.11 21.19
N VAL A 279 7.56 -1.29 20.18
CA VAL A 279 7.71 -1.70 18.78
C VAL A 279 8.89 -2.68 18.62
N THR A 280 10.05 -2.33 19.17
CA THR A 280 11.23 -3.20 19.08
C THR A 280 11.02 -4.52 19.83
N ARG A 281 10.37 -4.51 21.01
CA ARG A 281 10.08 -5.74 21.77
C ARG A 281 9.13 -6.68 21.03
N GLU A 282 8.14 -6.13 20.33
CA GLU A 282 7.25 -6.93 19.47
C GLU A 282 8.01 -7.52 18.27
N MET A 283 8.86 -6.73 17.62
CA MET A 283 9.69 -7.20 16.49
C MET A 283 10.66 -8.32 16.92
N ILE A 284 11.30 -8.19 18.10
CA ILE A 284 12.13 -9.25 18.67
C ILE A 284 11.29 -10.53 18.90
N ALA A 285 10.07 -10.39 19.42
CA ALA A 285 9.17 -11.52 19.62
C ALA A 285 8.78 -12.20 18.30
N VAL A 286 8.62 -11.44 17.20
CA VAL A 286 8.44 -11.99 15.85
C VAL A 286 9.68 -12.77 15.41
N CYS A 287 10.88 -12.22 15.57
CA CYS A 287 12.13 -12.89 15.17
C CYS A 287 12.31 -14.23 15.89
N VAL A 288 12.02 -14.28 17.20
CA VAL A 288 12.11 -15.52 17.99
C VAL A 288 11.01 -16.51 17.61
N ALA A 289 9.76 -16.06 17.40
CA ALA A 289 8.69 -16.94 16.94
C ALA A 289 9.00 -17.57 15.58
N GLN A 290 9.62 -16.80 14.68
CA GLN A 290 10.06 -17.26 13.36
C GLN A 290 11.15 -18.35 13.43
N GLN A 291 11.89 -18.44 14.54
CA GLN A 291 12.84 -19.54 14.74
C GLN A 291 12.11 -20.89 14.90
N PHE A 292 10.98 -20.91 15.61
CA PHE A 292 10.17 -22.13 15.78
C PHE A 292 9.42 -22.47 14.49
N TYR A 293 8.64 -21.52 13.96
CA TYR A 293 7.85 -21.67 12.74
C TYR A 293 8.37 -20.70 11.67
N GLY A 294 8.91 -21.22 10.58
CA GLY A 294 9.57 -20.48 9.50
C GLY A 294 11.02 -20.92 9.30
N CYS A 295 11.78 -21.09 10.39
CA CYS A 295 13.19 -21.53 10.34
C CYS A 295 13.37 -23.02 10.67
N PHE A 296 12.82 -23.51 11.79
CA PHE A 296 12.91 -24.90 12.19
C PHE A 296 11.84 -25.77 11.53
N VAL A 297 10.57 -25.43 11.73
CA VAL A 297 9.45 -25.97 10.94
C VAL A 297 9.27 -25.06 9.73
N VAL A 298 9.58 -25.58 8.55
CA VAL A 298 9.62 -24.79 7.30
C VAL A 298 8.36 -25.07 6.48
N GLN A 299 7.85 -24.12 5.71
CA GLN A 299 6.77 -24.40 4.74
C GLN A 299 7.17 -25.49 3.72
N GLY A 300 6.20 -26.34 3.34
CA GLY A 300 6.39 -27.34 2.29
C GLY A 300 6.56 -26.69 0.92
N ASN A 301 5.59 -25.88 0.52
CA ASN A 301 5.61 -25.11 -0.72
C ASN A 301 5.56 -23.61 -0.46
N TRP A 302 5.90 -22.82 -1.48
CA TRP A 302 5.89 -21.37 -1.36
C TRP A 302 4.50 -20.74 -1.28
N GLN A 303 3.50 -21.36 -1.90
CA GLN A 303 2.10 -20.97 -1.75
C GLN A 303 1.64 -21.05 -0.28
N GLU A 304 2.26 -21.94 0.50
CA GLU A 304 1.95 -22.14 1.92
C GLU A 304 2.81 -21.28 2.86
N ARG A 305 3.53 -20.27 2.35
CA ARG A 305 4.34 -19.35 3.16
C ARG A 305 3.52 -18.69 4.27
N TRP A 306 2.27 -18.31 3.97
CA TRP A 306 1.34 -17.70 4.92
C TRP A 306 1.10 -18.59 6.14
N PHE A 307 1.30 -19.90 6.00
CA PHE A 307 1.04 -20.87 7.04
C PHE A 307 2.14 -20.82 8.11
N ALA A 308 3.40 -21.05 7.73
CA ALA A 308 4.53 -21.04 8.68
C ALA A 308 4.80 -19.63 9.24
N GLU A 309 4.88 -18.61 8.36
CA GLU A 309 5.16 -17.24 8.80
C GLU A 309 3.95 -16.60 9.50
N GLY A 310 2.72 -16.90 9.07
CA GLY A 310 1.51 -16.43 9.74
C GLY A 310 1.33 -17.02 11.13
N LEU A 311 1.72 -18.28 11.36
CA LEU A 311 1.78 -18.88 12.71
C LEU A 311 2.76 -18.12 13.60
N ALA A 312 3.95 -17.79 13.11
CA ALA A 312 4.93 -17.01 13.87
C ALA A 312 4.40 -15.61 14.24
N LEU A 313 3.74 -14.93 13.30
CA LEU A 313 3.09 -13.64 13.55
C LEU A 313 1.92 -13.76 14.54
N TYR A 314 1.15 -14.84 14.49
CA TYR A 314 0.10 -15.09 15.48
C TYR A 314 0.69 -15.29 16.90
N LEU A 315 1.79 -16.05 17.03
CA LEU A 315 2.48 -16.26 18.30
C LEU A 315 3.03 -14.95 18.88
N SER A 316 3.53 -14.04 18.05
CA SER A 316 3.97 -12.71 18.51
C SER A 316 2.82 -11.88 19.09
N LYS A 317 1.60 -12.02 18.55
CA LYS A 317 0.41 -11.39 19.14
C LYS A 317 0.02 -12.00 20.48
N MET A 318 0.26 -13.29 20.70
CA MET A 318 0.10 -13.91 22.04
C MET A 318 1.11 -13.34 23.05
N TYR A 319 2.34 -13.06 22.62
CA TYR A 319 3.33 -12.37 23.47
C TYR A 319 2.87 -10.95 23.84
N VAL A 320 2.30 -10.19 22.88
CA VAL A 320 1.70 -8.86 23.15
C VAL A 320 0.58 -8.97 24.19
N GLN A 321 -0.30 -9.97 24.06
CA GLN A 321 -1.39 -10.22 25.01
C GLN A 321 -0.89 -10.45 26.44
N ARG A 322 0.19 -11.24 26.60
CA ARG A 322 0.78 -11.56 27.92
C ARG A 322 1.56 -10.39 28.50
N THR A 323 2.31 -9.67 27.68
CA THR A 323 3.31 -8.69 28.13
C THR A 323 2.76 -7.27 28.23
N PHE A 324 2.00 -6.83 27.22
CA PHE A 324 1.42 -5.48 27.16
C PHE A 324 -0.06 -5.46 27.58
N GLY A 325 -0.65 -6.63 27.77
CA GLY A 325 -1.99 -6.82 28.31
C GLY A 325 -3.08 -6.99 27.24
N GLN A 326 -4.24 -7.47 27.69
CA GLN A 326 -5.37 -7.82 26.82
C GLN A 326 -5.87 -6.64 25.97
N ASN A 327 -5.87 -5.43 26.54
CA ASN A 327 -6.38 -4.25 25.85
C ASN A 327 -5.48 -3.83 24.68
N GLU A 328 -4.16 -3.84 24.84
CA GLU A 328 -3.25 -3.55 23.73
C GLU A 328 -3.40 -4.59 22.62
N TYR A 329 -3.47 -5.87 22.99
CA TYR A 329 -3.72 -6.96 22.04
C TYR A 329 -5.01 -6.74 21.24
N MET A 330 -6.14 -6.50 21.91
CA MET A 330 -7.42 -6.29 21.23
C MET A 330 -7.42 -5.05 20.34
N TYR A 331 -6.69 -3.99 20.72
CA TYR A 331 -6.53 -2.79 19.90
C TYR A 331 -5.75 -3.11 18.61
N GLN A 332 -4.63 -3.84 18.73
CA GLN A 332 -3.86 -4.26 17.57
C GLN A 332 -4.65 -5.19 16.64
N ILE A 333 -5.41 -6.16 17.18
CA ILE A 333 -6.26 -7.04 16.38
C ILE A 333 -7.36 -6.27 15.67
N SER A 334 -8.00 -5.30 16.32
CA SER A 334 -9.00 -4.43 15.69
C SER A 334 -8.40 -3.63 14.53
N LYS A 335 -7.18 -3.12 14.68
CA LYS A 335 -6.49 -2.39 13.61
C LYS A 335 -6.13 -3.30 12.44
N LEU A 336 -5.61 -4.50 12.71
CA LEU A 336 -5.33 -5.49 11.66
C LEU A 336 -6.59 -5.88 10.89
N LEU A 337 -7.72 -6.03 11.60
CA LEU A 337 -9.01 -6.32 10.98
C LEU A 337 -9.46 -5.18 10.06
N ASP A 338 -9.41 -3.93 10.54
CA ASP A 338 -9.75 -2.74 9.74
C ASP A 338 -8.89 -2.66 8.46
N GLU A 339 -7.57 -2.90 8.56
CA GLU A 339 -6.64 -2.88 7.41
C GLU A 339 -6.95 -3.97 6.36
N VAL A 340 -7.26 -5.20 6.79
CA VAL A 340 -7.62 -6.30 5.88
C VAL A 340 -8.94 -6.00 5.17
N ILE A 341 -9.94 -5.52 5.92
CA ILE A 341 -11.26 -5.19 5.36
C ILE A 341 -11.17 -4.07 4.34
N ASP A 342 -10.43 -3.00 4.65
CA ASP A 342 -10.33 -1.86 3.75
C ASP A 342 -9.59 -2.20 2.45
N TYR A 343 -8.64 -3.13 2.50
CA TYR A 343 -8.04 -3.71 1.30
C TYR A 343 -9.04 -4.56 0.51
N GLU A 344 -9.73 -5.50 1.17
CA GLU A 344 -10.67 -6.41 0.49
C GLU A 344 -11.87 -5.69 -0.14
N LYS A 345 -12.34 -4.57 0.44
CA LYS A 345 -13.39 -3.73 -0.18
C LYS A 345 -12.94 -3.10 -1.49
N LYS A 346 -11.66 -2.73 -1.60
CA LYS A 346 -11.11 -2.02 -2.75
C LYS A 346 -10.64 -2.96 -3.85
N HIS A 347 -10.01 -4.07 -3.48
CA HIS A 347 -9.31 -4.97 -4.39
C HIS A 347 -9.95 -6.36 -4.54
N GLY A 348 -11.04 -6.64 -3.83
CA GLY A 348 -11.65 -7.97 -3.79
C GLY A 348 -11.08 -8.87 -2.69
N GLY A 349 -11.74 -10.01 -2.46
CA GLY A 349 -11.39 -10.93 -1.37
C GLY A 349 -10.04 -11.60 -1.56
N ILE A 350 -9.22 -11.68 -0.50
CA ILE A 350 -7.90 -12.34 -0.57
C ILE A 350 -8.06 -13.84 -0.37
N VAL A 351 -7.59 -14.65 -1.32
CA VAL A 351 -7.52 -16.11 -1.20
C VAL A 351 -6.12 -16.50 -0.70
N LEU A 352 -6.05 -17.37 0.31
CA LEU A 352 -4.75 -17.82 0.85
C LEU A 352 -4.21 -19.07 0.15
N LEU A 353 -5.11 -19.99 -0.23
CA LEU A 353 -4.77 -21.19 -0.98
C LEU A 353 -5.89 -21.47 -1.98
N PRO A 354 -5.72 -21.19 -3.29
CA PRO A 354 -6.73 -21.51 -4.29
C PRO A 354 -6.95 -23.03 -4.37
N ARG A 355 -8.17 -23.47 -4.73
CA ARG A 355 -8.43 -24.88 -5.10
C ARG A 355 -8.01 -25.09 -6.55
N ASP A 356 -7.46 -26.26 -6.85
CA ASP A 356 -7.00 -26.69 -8.19
C ASP A 356 -8.14 -26.85 -9.24
N GLU A 357 -9.31 -26.24 -9.06
CA GLU A 357 -10.43 -26.38 -10.00
C GLU A 357 -10.27 -25.41 -11.18
N SER A 358 -9.92 -25.99 -12.34
CA SER A 358 -9.93 -25.44 -13.71
C SER A 358 -9.28 -24.07 -13.93
N ASN A 359 -8.08 -24.11 -14.50
CA ASN A 359 -7.15 -23.03 -14.85
C ASN A 359 -7.67 -21.87 -15.74
N GLU A 360 -8.97 -21.74 -16.05
CA GLU A 360 -9.38 -20.93 -17.21
C GLU A 360 -9.88 -19.51 -16.88
N ASP A 361 -10.38 -19.21 -15.68
CA ASP A 361 -11.06 -17.92 -15.43
C ASP A 361 -10.42 -16.97 -14.40
N ARG A 362 -9.20 -17.23 -13.90
CA ARG A 362 -8.54 -16.34 -12.93
C ARG A 362 -7.17 -15.87 -13.40
N VAL A 363 -7.17 -14.89 -14.29
CA VAL A 363 -5.97 -14.22 -14.82
C VAL A 363 -5.24 -13.34 -13.78
N SER A 364 -5.58 -13.37 -12.47
CA SER A 364 -4.99 -12.44 -11.49
C SER A 364 -4.24 -13.02 -10.29
N ASP A 365 -4.29 -14.31 -9.99
CA ASP A 365 -3.71 -14.81 -8.74
C ASP A 365 -2.40 -15.56 -9.04
N SER A 366 -1.29 -14.81 -9.04
CA SER A 366 0.02 -15.38 -9.36
C SER A 366 0.38 -16.50 -8.37
N ASN A 367 0.34 -17.74 -8.83
CA ASN A 367 0.71 -18.95 -8.10
C ASN A 367 2.16 -18.96 -7.56
N SER A 368 2.95 -17.91 -7.81
CA SER A 368 4.31 -17.74 -7.31
C SER A 368 4.46 -16.49 -6.42
N PRO A 369 5.20 -16.58 -5.30
CA PRO A 369 5.57 -15.41 -4.49
C PRO A 369 6.47 -14.42 -5.24
N PHE A 370 6.99 -14.81 -6.41
CA PHE A 370 7.83 -13.98 -7.26
C PHE A 370 7.11 -12.81 -7.90
N PHE A 371 5.76 -12.79 -7.92
CA PHE A 371 4.94 -11.75 -8.61
C PHE A 371 3.78 -11.16 -7.77
N ASN A 372 3.64 -11.55 -6.50
CA ASN A 372 2.68 -10.97 -5.56
C ASN A 372 2.99 -9.52 -5.16
N ASN A 373 2.06 -8.59 -5.44
CA ASN A 373 2.15 -7.19 -4.97
C ASN A 373 2.57 -7.14 -3.48
N PRO A 374 3.61 -6.39 -3.09
CA PRO A 374 4.10 -6.35 -1.71
C PRO A 374 3.04 -5.86 -0.71
N VAL A 375 2.12 -5.00 -1.15
CA VAL A 375 0.96 -4.60 -0.33
C VAL A 375 0.00 -5.79 -0.15
N HIS A 376 -0.27 -6.53 -1.22
CA HIS A 376 -1.09 -7.75 -1.14
C HIS A 376 -0.46 -8.79 -0.21
N ALA A 377 0.85 -9.04 -0.35
CA ALA A 377 1.59 -9.99 0.49
C ALA A 377 1.55 -9.60 1.98
N ASP A 378 1.67 -8.31 2.31
CA ASP A 378 1.54 -7.82 3.69
C ASP A 378 0.12 -8.06 4.23
N ILE A 379 -0.92 -7.71 3.49
CA ILE A 379 -2.31 -7.95 3.92
C ILE A 379 -2.63 -9.45 4.02
N LEU A 380 -2.08 -10.28 3.12
CA LEU A 380 -2.19 -11.74 3.15
C LEU A 380 -1.63 -12.32 4.45
N MET A 381 -0.47 -11.85 4.91
CA MET A 381 0.10 -12.24 6.21
C MET A 381 -0.78 -11.77 7.39
N LYS A 382 -1.36 -10.56 7.31
CA LYS A 382 -2.28 -10.06 8.35
C LYS A 382 -3.57 -10.89 8.41
N LYS A 383 -4.10 -11.30 7.26
CA LYS A 383 -5.27 -12.20 7.18
C LYS A 383 -4.96 -13.57 7.77
N ALA A 384 -3.77 -14.12 7.53
CA ALA A 384 -3.34 -15.38 8.14
C ALA A 384 -3.36 -15.33 9.69
N VAL A 385 -2.88 -14.24 10.30
CA VAL A 385 -2.93 -14.03 11.76
C VAL A 385 -4.37 -14.07 12.29
N LEU A 386 -5.31 -13.42 11.58
CA LEU A 386 -6.73 -13.43 11.95
C LEU A 386 -7.31 -14.85 11.85
N ILE A 387 -6.96 -15.63 10.82
CA ILE A 387 -7.47 -17.00 10.65
C ILE A 387 -6.96 -17.95 11.73
N PHE A 388 -5.68 -17.87 12.12
CA PHE A 388 -5.18 -18.67 13.25
C PHE A 388 -5.89 -18.33 14.54
N ARG A 389 -6.24 -17.05 14.74
CA ARG A 389 -7.07 -16.63 15.85
C ARG A 389 -8.50 -17.21 15.78
N LEU A 390 -9.12 -17.22 14.61
CA LEU A 390 -10.43 -17.86 14.41
C LEU A 390 -10.38 -19.35 14.72
N LEU A 391 -9.31 -20.01 14.29
CA LEU A 391 -9.07 -21.42 14.49
C LEU A 391 -8.88 -21.76 15.99
N GLU A 392 -8.09 -20.96 16.71
CA GLU A 392 -7.94 -21.04 18.17
C GLU A 392 -9.31 -20.99 18.87
N PHE A 393 -10.20 -20.09 18.44
CA PHE A 393 -11.54 -20.00 19.01
C PHE A 393 -12.45 -21.17 18.68
N LYS A 394 -12.38 -21.68 17.45
CA LYS A 394 -13.21 -22.81 17.01
C LYS A 394 -12.85 -24.12 17.72
N ILE A 395 -11.55 -24.36 17.92
CA ILE A 395 -11.03 -25.61 18.49
C ILE A 395 -10.89 -25.55 20.02
N THR A 396 -10.74 -24.35 20.59
CA THR A 396 -10.22 -24.04 21.94
C THR A 396 -8.69 -23.90 21.99
N LYS A 397 -8.25 -23.02 22.90
CA LYS A 397 -6.84 -22.63 23.08
C LYS A 397 -5.94 -23.81 23.47
N GLU A 398 -6.39 -24.67 24.37
CA GLU A 398 -5.61 -25.82 24.86
C GLU A 398 -5.34 -26.84 23.76
N LEU A 399 -6.38 -27.27 23.05
CA LEU A 399 -6.27 -28.21 21.92
C LEU A 399 -5.43 -27.61 20.78
N PHE A 400 -5.58 -26.32 20.50
CA PHE A 400 -4.78 -25.65 19.48
C PHE A 400 -3.29 -25.68 19.80
N TYR A 401 -2.88 -25.40 21.05
CA TYR A 401 -1.47 -25.52 21.42
C TYR A 401 -0.97 -26.97 21.49
N GLN A 402 -1.82 -27.95 21.79
CA GLN A 402 -1.46 -29.36 21.67
C GLN A 402 -1.14 -29.74 20.22
N VAL A 403 -1.90 -29.22 19.24
CA VAL A 403 -1.59 -29.38 17.81
C VAL A 403 -0.22 -28.77 17.49
N LEU A 404 0.03 -27.53 17.93
CA LEU A 404 1.31 -26.85 17.69
C LEU A 404 2.50 -27.61 18.30
N ASN A 405 2.37 -28.06 19.55
CA ASN A 405 3.37 -28.89 20.22
C ASN A 405 3.60 -30.20 19.47
N LYS A 406 2.53 -30.87 19.01
CA LYS A 406 2.65 -32.13 18.25
C LYS A 406 3.44 -31.94 16.96
N LEU A 407 3.20 -30.87 16.21
CA LEU A 407 3.92 -30.54 14.98
C LEU A 407 5.42 -30.32 15.26
N LEU A 408 5.74 -29.52 16.28
CA LEU A 408 7.13 -29.26 16.68
C LEU A 408 7.83 -30.51 17.18
N SER A 409 7.15 -31.32 18.00
CA SER A 409 7.70 -32.58 18.52
C SER A 409 8.05 -33.56 17.41
N VAL A 410 7.20 -33.67 16.37
CA VAL A 410 7.46 -34.49 15.18
C VAL A 410 8.68 -33.96 14.41
N ALA A 411 8.76 -32.65 14.21
CA ALA A 411 9.91 -32.02 13.56
C ALA A 411 11.21 -32.22 14.37
N MET A 412 11.16 -32.14 15.70
CA MET A 412 12.31 -32.39 16.59
C MET A 412 12.81 -33.83 16.57
N LEU A 413 11.91 -34.81 16.40
CA LEU A 413 12.31 -36.21 16.21
C LEU A 413 12.95 -36.40 14.83
N ALA A 414 12.36 -35.83 13.79
CA ALA A 414 12.87 -35.89 12.42
C ALA A 414 14.26 -35.25 12.29
N SER A 415 14.51 -34.11 12.92
CA SER A 415 15.79 -33.39 12.83
C SER A 415 16.98 -34.16 13.41
N LYS A 416 16.72 -35.09 14.35
CA LYS A 416 17.75 -35.95 14.96
C LYS A 416 18.14 -37.13 14.08
N GLU A 417 17.30 -37.53 13.12
CA GLU A 417 17.56 -38.66 12.22
C GLU A 417 18.48 -38.27 11.06
N ALA A 418 19.75 -37.96 11.35
CA ALA A 418 20.71 -37.53 10.33
C ALA A 418 20.99 -38.59 9.24
N LEU A 419 20.72 -39.86 9.53
CA LEU A 419 20.96 -41.01 8.63
C LEU A 419 19.81 -41.28 7.66
N LYS A 420 18.65 -40.63 7.81
CA LYS A 420 17.46 -40.82 6.97
C LYS A 420 16.93 -39.47 6.46
N PRO A 421 17.49 -38.91 5.37
CA PRO A 421 17.04 -37.63 4.82
C PRO A 421 15.55 -37.58 4.44
N SER A 422 14.92 -38.73 4.14
CA SER A 422 13.48 -38.81 3.90
C SER A 422 12.64 -38.45 5.12
N ALA A 423 13.14 -38.70 6.34
CA ALA A 423 12.44 -38.35 7.58
C ALA A 423 12.35 -36.84 7.77
N TRP A 424 13.29 -36.06 7.21
CA TRP A 424 13.30 -34.60 7.32
C TRP A 424 12.11 -33.94 6.63
N MET A 425 11.41 -34.63 5.73
CA MET A 425 10.16 -34.13 5.15
C MET A 425 9.07 -33.89 6.20
N ASN A 426 9.15 -34.54 7.36
CA ASN A 426 8.26 -34.27 8.49
C ASN A 426 8.54 -32.93 9.21
N MET A 427 9.64 -32.25 8.87
CA MET A 427 9.91 -30.87 9.29
C MET A 427 9.27 -29.85 8.34
N CYS A 428 8.87 -30.28 7.13
CA CYS A 428 8.17 -29.46 6.15
C CYS A 428 6.67 -29.47 6.47
N LEU A 429 6.11 -28.29 6.69
CA LEU A 429 4.73 -28.09 7.09
C LEU A 429 3.88 -27.80 5.84
N THR A 430 2.98 -28.73 5.52
CA THR A 430 1.97 -28.56 4.48
C THR A 430 0.59 -28.39 5.08
N PHE A 431 -0.29 -27.69 4.38
CA PHE A 431 -1.68 -27.50 4.80
C PHE A 431 -2.38 -28.85 5.02
N ASP A 432 -2.17 -29.83 4.14
CA ASP A 432 -2.71 -31.19 4.28
C ASP A 432 -2.20 -31.92 5.53
N SER A 433 -0.91 -31.80 5.85
CA SER A 433 -0.36 -32.43 7.06
C SER A 433 -0.94 -31.79 8.32
N PHE A 434 -1.20 -30.48 8.28
CA PHE A 434 -1.83 -29.75 9.36
C PHE A 434 -3.29 -30.13 9.56
N THR A 435 -4.12 -30.15 8.50
CA THR A 435 -5.54 -30.50 8.61
C THR A 435 -5.72 -31.91 9.18
N ARG A 436 -4.89 -32.87 8.77
CA ARG A 436 -4.84 -34.22 9.35
C ARG A 436 -4.42 -34.19 10.82
N CYS A 437 -3.41 -33.40 11.19
CA CYS A 437 -2.99 -33.27 12.59
C CYS A 437 -4.11 -32.70 13.47
N VAL A 438 -4.79 -31.65 12.99
CA VAL A 438 -5.93 -31.05 13.69
C VAL A 438 -7.08 -32.04 13.83
N SER A 439 -7.44 -32.77 12.77
CA SER A 439 -8.50 -33.78 12.83
C SER A 439 -8.16 -34.91 13.80
N ASN A 440 -6.91 -35.38 13.82
CA ASN A 440 -6.45 -36.43 14.72
C ASN A 440 -6.45 -36.01 16.20
N VAL A 441 -6.07 -34.77 16.51
CA VAL A 441 -6.01 -34.27 17.89
C VAL A 441 -7.37 -33.82 18.40
N CYS A 442 -8.15 -33.14 17.55
CA CYS A 442 -9.39 -32.49 17.96
C CYS A 442 -10.64 -33.33 17.71
N GLY A 443 -10.57 -34.34 16.82
CA GLY A 443 -11.71 -35.17 16.42
C GLY A 443 -12.80 -34.41 15.66
N MET A 444 -12.51 -33.22 15.14
CA MET A 444 -13.46 -32.36 14.43
C MET A 444 -13.10 -32.26 12.94
N ASP A 445 -14.13 -32.20 12.09
CA ASP A 445 -13.98 -31.84 10.69
C ASP A 445 -14.09 -30.33 10.50
N LEU A 446 -13.05 -29.73 9.94
CA LEU A 446 -12.93 -28.29 9.72
C LEU A 446 -12.93 -27.93 8.23
N GLY A 447 -13.29 -28.87 7.34
CA GLY A 447 -13.33 -28.63 5.90
C GLY A 447 -14.12 -27.37 5.53
N THR A 448 -15.34 -27.22 6.07
CA THR A 448 -16.19 -26.02 5.84
C THR A 448 -15.57 -24.71 6.32
N PHE A 449 -14.79 -24.75 7.42
CA PHE A 449 -14.10 -23.58 7.93
C PHE A 449 -12.95 -23.15 7.01
N PHE A 450 -12.16 -24.12 6.54
CA PHE A 450 -11.07 -23.85 5.61
C PHE A 450 -11.59 -23.40 4.24
N ASP A 451 -12.70 -23.97 3.78
CA ASP A 451 -13.36 -23.54 2.55
C ASP A 451 -13.76 -22.07 2.60
N GLN A 452 -14.31 -21.63 3.73
CA GLN A 452 -14.79 -20.25 3.89
C GLN A 452 -13.64 -19.22 4.01
N TRP A 453 -12.57 -19.54 4.73
CA TRP A 453 -11.57 -18.52 5.12
C TRP A 453 -10.22 -18.66 4.45
N VAL A 454 -9.87 -19.86 3.98
CA VAL A 454 -8.57 -20.16 3.33
C VAL A 454 -8.73 -20.23 1.81
N HIS A 455 -9.73 -20.99 1.34
CA HIS A 455 -9.97 -21.20 -0.09
C HIS A 455 -10.85 -20.12 -0.74
N GLN A 456 -11.59 -19.37 0.07
CA GLN A 456 -12.41 -18.23 -0.38
C GLN A 456 -11.93 -16.93 0.27
N GLY A 457 -12.01 -15.85 -0.52
CA GLY A 457 -11.69 -14.50 -0.09
C GLY A 457 -12.93 -13.73 0.37
N GLY A 458 -12.73 -12.66 1.13
CA GLY A 458 -13.78 -11.74 1.55
C GLY A 458 -14.02 -11.69 3.06
N HIS A 459 -14.90 -10.78 3.45
CA HIS A 459 -15.29 -10.51 4.84
C HIS A 459 -16.81 -10.47 4.96
N ALA A 460 -17.32 -10.74 6.16
CA ALA A 460 -18.75 -10.62 6.44
C ALA A 460 -19.13 -9.16 6.69
N GLU A 461 -20.22 -8.68 6.09
CA GLU A 461 -20.81 -7.38 6.42
C GLU A 461 -22.15 -7.57 7.14
N PHE A 462 -22.24 -7.06 8.37
CA PHE A 462 -23.44 -7.14 9.18
C PHE A 462 -24.07 -5.74 9.31
N SER A 463 -25.29 -5.59 8.81
CA SER A 463 -26.12 -4.40 9.02
C SER A 463 -27.14 -4.68 10.10
N CYS A 464 -26.96 -4.05 11.26
CA CYS A 464 -27.77 -4.33 12.45
C CYS A 464 -28.74 -3.18 12.71
N HIS A 465 -30.03 -3.50 12.77
CA HIS A 465 -31.08 -2.58 13.17
C HIS A 465 -31.83 -3.15 14.37
N SER A 466 -32.13 -2.30 15.35
CA SER A 466 -32.91 -2.69 16.53
C SER A 466 -34.37 -2.30 16.34
N LYS A 467 -35.30 -3.25 16.53
CA LYS A 467 -36.74 -2.99 16.69
C LYS A 467 -37.23 -3.80 17.89
N ALA A 468 -37.51 -3.16 19.02
CA ALA A 468 -37.97 -3.84 20.23
C ALA A 468 -39.51 -3.95 20.29
N ARG A 469 -40.02 -5.07 20.81
CA ARG A 469 -41.39 -5.20 21.34
C ARG A 469 -41.31 -5.71 22.79
N ARG A 470 -42.08 -5.10 23.70
CA ARG A 470 -42.05 -5.31 25.17
C ARG A 470 -42.00 -6.79 25.60
N HIS A 471 -41.12 -7.11 26.58
CA HIS A 471 -41.51 -7.75 27.86
C HIS A 471 -40.35 -7.82 28.89
N ARG A 472 -40.64 -7.35 30.11
CA ARG A 472 -39.94 -7.49 31.42
C ARG A 472 -38.49 -6.95 31.57
N LYS A 473 -38.34 -6.03 32.53
CA LYS A 473 -37.06 -5.48 33.04
C LYS A 473 -36.29 -6.56 33.83
N ARG A 474 -34.98 -6.68 33.60
CA ARG A 474 -34.02 -7.36 34.50
C ARG A 474 -32.88 -6.39 34.82
N LYS A 475 -32.40 -6.40 36.07
CA LYS A 475 -31.22 -5.64 36.52
C LYS A 475 -29.93 -6.31 36.02
N ILE A 476 -28.89 -5.53 35.70
CA ILE A 476 -27.59 -5.99 35.19
C ILE A 476 -26.47 -5.54 36.15
N PRO A 477 -25.55 -6.42 36.59
CA PRO A 477 -24.44 -6.05 37.45
C PRO A 477 -23.30 -5.35 36.69
N ILE A 478 -22.64 -4.38 37.34
CA ILE A 478 -21.58 -3.51 36.78
C ILE A 478 -20.18 -4.05 37.14
N TRP A 479 -19.10 -3.41 36.64
CA TRP A 479 -17.70 -3.86 36.70
C TRP A 479 -17.10 -4.13 38.08
N THR A 480 -17.65 -3.60 39.17
CA THR A 480 -17.15 -3.83 40.53
C THR A 480 -17.83 -4.99 41.25
N GLY A 481 -18.92 -5.54 40.70
CA GLY A 481 -19.85 -6.37 41.46
C GLY A 481 -20.87 -5.56 42.28
N ASP A 482 -20.75 -4.23 42.32
CA ASP A 482 -21.75 -3.35 42.93
C ASP A 482 -22.83 -2.94 41.92
N GLU A 483 -24.07 -2.82 42.42
CA GLU A 483 -25.18 -2.20 41.70
C GLU A 483 -25.04 -0.68 41.78
N ILE A 484 -24.67 -0.02 40.67
CA ILE A 484 -24.76 1.44 40.54
C ILE A 484 -26.07 1.73 39.80
N ASP A 485 -26.84 2.69 40.31
CA ASP A 485 -28.02 3.19 39.63
C ASP A 485 -27.62 3.86 38.31
N MET A 486 -27.94 3.21 37.19
CA MET A 486 -27.88 3.84 35.88
C MET A 486 -29.04 4.83 35.78
N ASP A 487 -28.74 6.08 35.44
CA ASP A 487 -29.75 7.07 35.16
C ASP A 487 -30.45 6.71 33.85
N LEU A 488 -31.62 6.07 33.93
CA LEU A 488 -32.45 5.63 32.79
C LEU A 488 -33.42 6.72 32.30
N SER A 489 -33.30 7.96 32.80
CA SER A 489 -34.23 9.05 32.46
C SER A 489 -34.22 9.42 30.98
N ALA A 490 -33.09 9.24 30.29
CA ALA A 490 -32.93 9.50 28.86
C ALA A 490 -33.41 8.35 27.94
N MET A 491 -33.83 7.22 28.51
CA MET A 491 -34.27 6.04 27.75
C MET A 491 -35.74 6.18 27.33
N ASP A 492 -36.06 5.86 26.08
CA ASP A 492 -37.44 5.77 25.63
C ASP A 492 -38.21 4.72 26.44
N SER A 493 -39.37 5.10 26.98
CA SER A 493 -40.24 4.23 27.76
C SER A 493 -40.72 2.99 27.01
N GLU A 494 -40.59 2.97 25.68
CA GLU A 494 -40.95 1.87 24.78
C GLU A 494 -39.83 0.84 24.53
N SER A 495 -38.55 1.18 24.75
CA SER A 495 -37.41 0.30 24.43
C SER A 495 -36.62 -0.15 25.67
N PRO A 496 -36.58 -1.46 26.00
CA PRO A 496 -35.79 -1.99 27.12
C PRO A 496 -34.31 -2.25 26.77
N VAL A 497 -33.86 -1.91 25.56
CA VAL A 497 -32.50 -2.23 25.06
C VAL A 497 -31.56 -1.07 25.36
N LEU A 498 -30.45 -1.35 26.06
CA LEU A 498 -29.43 -0.35 26.40
C LEU A 498 -28.48 -0.07 25.23
N TRP A 499 -27.76 -1.06 24.71
CA TRP A 499 -26.94 -0.99 23.49
C TRP A 499 -26.74 -2.38 22.88
N ILE A 500 -26.33 -2.45 21.61
CA ILE A 500 -26.10 -3.72 20.90
C ILE A 500 -24.60 -3.94 20.70
N LEU A 501 -24.15 -5.15 21.03
CA LEU A 501 -22.80 -5.61 20.72
C LEU A 501 -22.88 -6.79 19.76
N VAL A 502 -22.21 -6.67 18.62
CA VAL A 502 -22.08 -7.75 17.66
C VAL A 502 -20.64 -8.21 17.67
N ASP A 503 -20.42 -9.49 18.00
CA ASP A 503 -19.11 -10.14 18.02
C ASP A 503 -17.99 -9.28 18.65
N PRO A 504 -18.12 -8.88 19.93
CA PRO A 504 -17.21 -7.94 20.58
C PRO A 504 -15.79 -8.52 20.81
N ARG A 505 -15.60 -9.83 20.58
CA ARG A 505 -14.30 -10.52 20.70
C ARG A 505 -13.57 -10.63 19.35
N LEU A 506 -14.17 -10.16 18.25
CA LEU A 506 -13.61 -10.25 16.90
C LEU A 506 -13.35 -11.72 16.51
N ASN A 507 -14.37 -12.55 16.66
CA ASN A 507 -14.38 -13.97 16.33
C ASN A 507 -14.70 -14.23 14.85
N THR A 508 -14.83 -13.20 14.03
CA THR A 508 -15.02 -13.28 12.58
C THR A 508 -14.30 -12.13 11.90
N ILE A 509 -13.88 -12.32 10.64
CA ILE A 509 -13.40 -11.20 9.82
C ILE A 509 -14.63 -10.49 9.29
N ARG A 510 -14.98 -9.35 9.89
CA ARG A 510 -16.26 -8.68 9.64
C ARG A 510 -16.23 -7.17 9.75
N LYS A 511 -17.12 -6.53 9.00
CA LYS A 511 -17.54 -5.15 9.20
C LYS A 511 -18.94 -5.13 9.81
N VAL A 512 -19.12 -4.39 10.89
CA VAL A 512 -20.42 -4.21 11.54
C VAL A 512 -20.84 -2.76 11.41
N ASN A 513 -22.01 -2.54 10.82
CA ASN A 513 -22.68 -1.25 10.78
C ASN A 513 -23.85 -1.30 11.78
N ILE A 514 -23.71 -0.62 12.92
CA ILE A 514 -24.76 -0.51 13.95
C ILE A 514 -25.41 0.86 13.85
N ASP A 515 -26.74 0.87 13.75
CA ASP A 515 -27.55 2.06 13.96
C ASP A 515 -28.26 1.96 15.32
N GLN A 516 -27.95 2.88 16.24
CA GLN A 516 -28.51 2.92 17.59
C GLN A 516 -28.58 4.37 18.10
N PRO A 517 -29.52 4.69 19.02
CA PRO A 517 -29.72 6.04 19.52
C PRO A 517 -28.52 6.54 20.35
N ASP A 518 -28.50 7.85 20.60
CA ASP A 518 -27.41 8.58 21.25
C ASP A 518 -27.12 8.08 22.67
N TYR A 519 -28.16 7.89 23.48
CA TYR A 519 -28.02 7.36 24.84
C TYR A 519 -27.33 5.98 24.85
N SER A 520 -27.58 5.13 23.85
CA SER A 520 -26.95 3.81 23.74
C SER A 520 -25.45 3.91 23.55
N TRP A 521 -24.99 4.81 22.69
CA TRP A 521 -23.57 5.06 22.50
C TRP A 521 -22.90 5.67 23.73
N HIS A 522 -23.60 6.55 24.46
CA HIS A 522 -23.11 7.10 25.73
C HIS A 522 -22.91 6.02 26.79
N TYR A 523 -23.89 5.13 26.96
CA TYR A 523 -23.78 4.05 27.92
C TYR A 523 -22.70 3.04 27.51
N GLN A 524 -22.63 2.69 26.22
CA GLN A 524 -21.57 1.82 25.70
C GLN A 524 -20.18 2.41 25.98
N LEU A 525 -19.99 3.72 25.81
CA LEU A 525 -18.69 4.33 26.10
C LEU A 525 -18.35 4.33 27.60
N ARG A 526 -19.33 4.60 28.47
CA ARG A 526 -19.12 4.73 29.93
C ARG A 526 -19.02 3.41 30.67
N TYR A 527 -19.84 2.42 30.32
CA TYR A 527 -20.05 1.21 31.13
C TYR A 527 -19.46 -0.06 30.51
N GLU A 528 -19.10 -0.05 29.23
CA GLU A 528 -18.57 -1.24 28.55
C GLU A 528 -17.14 -1.56 28.98
N ARG A 529 -16.83 -2.85 29.14
CA ARG A 529 -15.49 -3.32 29.54
C ARG A 529 -14.60 -3.61 28.34
N ILE A 530 -15.21 -3.83 27.18
CA ILE A 530 -14.53 -4.24 25.96
C ILE A 530 -14.08 -3.00 25.18
N ILE A 531 -12.77 -2.84 25.02
CA ILE A 531 -12.21 -1.65 24.37
C ILE A 531 -12.65 -1.49 22.91
N VAL A 532 -12.89 -2.59 22.19
CA VAL A 532 -13.32 -2.55 20.78
C VAL A 532 -14.69 -1.88 20.68
N ALA A 533 -15.61 -2.24 21.58
CA ALA A 533 -16.92 -1.61 21.67
C ALA A 533 -16.84 -0.14 22.08
N GLN A 534 -15.92 0.24 22.97
CA GLN A 534 -15.68 1.65 23.31
C GLN A 534 -15.14 2.43 22.10
N LEU A 535 -14.22 1.86 21.33
CA LEU A 535 -13.68 2.47 20.11
C LEU A 535 -14.75 2.60 19.01
N ASP A 536 -15.63 1.61 18.86
CA ASP A 536 -16.78 1.68 17.95
C ASP A 536 -17.75 2.80 18.35
N ALA A 537 -17.99 2.97 19.67
CA ALA A 537 -18.77 4.10 20.17
C ALA A 537 -18.12 5.46 19.86
N LEU A 538 -16.79 5.56 19.95
CA LEU A 538 -16.05 6.76 19.56
C LEU A 538 -16.08 7.04 18.05
N LYS A 539 -16.27 6.02 17.20
CA LYS A 539 -16.51 6.21 15.75
C LYS A 539 -17.94 6.70 15.46
N GLY A 540 -18.92 6.31 16.28
CA GLY A 540 -20.34 6.67 16.14
C GLY A 540 -20.71 8.05 16.72
N LEU A 541 -20.30 8.33 17.96
CA LEU A 541 -20.69 9.51 18.75
C LEU A 541 -20.44 10.87 18.06
N PRO A 542 -19.32 11.10 17.35
CA PRO A 542 -19.07 12.38 16.69
C PRO A 542 -20.10 12.74 15.62
N LYS A 543 -20.81 11.75 15.07
CA LYS A 543 -21.86 11.96 14.06
C LYS A 543 -23.11 12.64 14.64
N MET A 544 -23.37 12.50 15.93
CA MET A 544 -24.60 12.96 16.60
C MET A 544 -24.54 14.41 17.12
N ARG A 545 -23.33 14.90 17.45
CA ARG A 545 -23.05 16.32 17.75
C ARG A 545 -23.90 16.97 18.88
N THR A 546 -24.04 16.33 20.05
CA THR A 546 -24.78 16.89 21.21
C THR A 546 -23.89 17.38 22.35
N VAL A 547 -24.43 18.24 23.24
CA VAL A 547 -23.74 18.71 24.47
C VAL A 547 -23.42 17.55 25.41
N HIS A 548 -24.33 16.58 25.49
CA HIS A 548 -24.13 15.36 26.28
C HIS A 548 -22.98 14.52 25.73
N THR A 549 -22.83 14.43 24.40
CA THR A 549 -21.64 13.82 23.77
C THR A 549 -20.36 14.51 24.16
N GLN A 550 -20.32 15.85 24.09
CA GLN A 550 -19.15 16.62 24.48
C GLN A 550 -18.76 16.38 25.95
N ALA A 551 -19.73 16.39 26.86
CA ALA A 551 -19.51 16.14 28.28
C ALA A 551 -19.01 14.70 28.54
N ALA A 552 -19.62 13.71 27.90
CA ALA A 552 -19.22 12.31 28.03
C ALA A 552 -17.78 12.06 27.51
N LEU A 553 -17.43 12.65 26.36
CA LEU A 553 -16.06 12.55 25.83
C LEU A 553 -15.03 13.23 26.76
N SER A 554 -15.37 14.40 27.31
CA SER A 554 -14.52 15.10 28.28
C SER A 554 -14.28 14.28 29.54
N GLU A 555 -15.32 13.63 30.06
CA GLU A 555 -15.23 12.77 31.25
C GLU A 555 -14.30 11.57 31.02
N ILE A 556 -14.41 10.91 29.85
CA ILE A 556 -13.55 9.79 29.47
C ILE A 556 -12.10 10.22 29.32
N ILE A 557 -11.85 11.40 28.75
CA ILE A 557 -10.48 11.95 28.62
C ILE A 557 -9.86 12.18 30.00
N GLU A 558 -10.63 12.64 31.00
CA GLU A 558 -10.11 12.86 32.35
C GLU A 558 -9.94 11.57 33.17
N SER A 559 -10.78 10.56 32.93
CA SER A 559 -10.81 9.32 33.70
C SER A 559 -9.46 8.56 33.64
N SER A 560 -8.82 8.41 34.80
CA SER A 560 -7.56 7.65 34.93
C SER A 560 -7.75 6.14 34.82
N GLN A 561 -8.96 5.64 35.04
CA GLN A 561 -9.30 4.22 34.95
C GLN A 561 -9.52 3.77 33.49
N CYS A 562 -9.79 4.70 32.58
CA CYS A 562 -9.97 4.39 31.17
C CYS A 562 -8.64 4.08 30.49
N TYR A 563 -8.65 3.07 29.61
CA TYR A 563 -7.48 2.68 28.84
C TYR A 563 -6.98 3.83 27.96
N TYR A 564 -5.67 4.09 27.98
CA TYR A 564 -5.09 5.32 27.42
C TYR A 564 -5.39 5.52 25.92
N ARG A 565 -5.47 4.46 25.10
CA ARG A 565 -5.79 4.60 23.67
C ARG A 565 -7.24 5.01 23.43
N VAL A 566 -8.17 4.61 24.30
CA VAL A 566 -9.57 5.07 24.27
C VAL A 566 -9.61 6.55 24.62
N ARG A 567 -8.82 7.00 25.61
CA ARG A 567 -8.68 8.42 25.95
C ARG A 567 -8.10 9.23 24.78
N CYS A 568 -7.05 8.72 24.13
CA CYS A 568 -6.47 9.35 22.93
C CYS A 568 -7.48 9.44 21.78
N ALA A 569 -8.23 8.37 21.51
CA ALA A 569 -9.27 8.35 20.48
C ALA A 569 -10.42 9.32 20.82
N ALA A 570 -10.79 9.44 22.09
CA ALA A 570 -11.80 10.40 22.55
C ALA A 570 -11.37 11.86 22.30
N CYS A 571 -10.07 12.19 22.40
CA CYS A 571 -9.55 13.51 22.02
C CYS A 571 -9.82 13.83 20.55
N PHE A 572 -9.55 12.89 19.64
CA PHE A 572 -9.79 13.07 18.20
C PHE A 572 -11.28 13.07 17.86
N ALA A 573 -12.08 12.23 18.53
CA ALA A 573 -13.54 12.23 18.43
C ALA A 573 -14.11 13.61 18.81
N LEU A 574 -13.64 14.21 19.90
CA LEU A 574 -14.05 15.53 20.34
C LEU A 574 -13.60 16.64 19.37
N ALA A 575 -12.40 16.54 18.81
CA ALA A 575 -11.91 17.49 17.80
C ALA A 575 -12.75 17.45 16.51
N SER A 576 -13.19 16.26 16.08
CA SER A 576 -14.03 16.10 14.88
C SER A 576 -15.43 16.71 15.00
N MET A 577 -15.89 17.03 16.21
CA MET A 577 -17.16 17.74 16.44
C MET A 577 -17.08 19.25 16.15
N SER A 578 -15.90 19.82 15.91
CA SER A 578 -15.69 21.28 15.81
C SER A 578 -16.21 21.95 14.53
N SER A 579 -16.61 21.20 13.49
CA SER A 579 -16.90 21.75 12.16
C SER A 579 -18.31 22.38 11.96
N ALA A 580 -19.09 22.66 13.01
CA ALA A 580 -20.44 23.24 12.88
C ALA A 580 -20.85 24.11 14.08
N ASN A 581 -21.70 25.13 13.81
CA ASN A 581 -22.26 26.16 14.70
C ASN A 581 -21.89 26.08 16.20
N THR A 582 -21.06 27.03 16.64
CA THR A 582 -20.60 27.28 18.03
C THR A 582 -21.71 27.56 19.05
N ALA A 583 -22.96 27.66 18.63
CA ALA A 583 -24.10 27.92 19.52
C ALA A 583 -24.48 26.72 20.41
N VAL A 584 -24.18 25.49 20.00
CA VAL A 584 -24.59 24.27 20.74
C VAL A 584 -23.42 23.62 21.48
N CYS A 585 -22.25 23.46 20.83
CA CYS A 585 -21.09 22.78 21.42
C CYS A 585 -19.84 23.65 21.27
N ASN A 586 -18.98 23.68 22.30
CA ASN A 586 -17.70 24.43 22.28
C ASN A 586 -16.51 23.49 22.58
N PRO A 587 -16.15 22.59 21.66
CA PRO A 587 -15.04 21.65 21.85
C PRO A 587 -13.69 22.36 21.98
N HIS A 588 -13.57 23.56 21.40
CA HIS A 588 -12.38 24.40 21.45
C HIS A 588 -12.00 24.81 22.88
N ALA A 589 -12.96 25.35 23.64
CA ALA A 589 -12.73 25.71 25.04
C ALA A 589 -12.39 24.48 25.89
N VAL A 590 -13.08 23.36 25.67
CA VAL A 590 -12.92 22.16 26.49
C VAL A 590 -11.57 21.50 26.32
N LEU A 591 -11.09 21.25 25.10
CA LEU A 591 -9.79 20.60 24.90
C LEU A 591 -8.61 21.44 25.44
N VAL A 592 -8.66 22.76 25.26
CA VAL A 592 -7.64 23.67 25.80
C VAL A 592 -7.71 23.71 27.33
N GLN A 593 -8.91 23.75 27.92
CA GLN A 593 -9.09 23.68 29.38
C GLN A 593 -8.59 22.35 29.96
N LEU A 594 -8.87 21.23 29.29
CA LEU A 594 -8.37 19.91 29.67
C LEU A 594 -6.85 19.87 29.67
N PHE A 595 -6.21 20.39 28.61
CA PHE A 595 -4.75 20.46 28.56
C PHE A 595 -4.20 21.33 29.70
N ARG A 596 -4.80 22.51 29.93
CA ARG A 596 -4.36 23.43 30.99
C ARG A 596 -4.51 22.78 32.38
N LYS A 597 -5.64 22.12 32.64
CA LYS A 597 -5.92 21.42 33.90
C LYS A 597 -4.91 20.31 34.18
N LEU A 598 -4.57 19.52 33.15
CA LEU A 598 -3.70 18.34 33.30
C LEU A 598 -2.21 18.69 33.28
N PHE A 599 -1.77 19.62 32.42
CA PHE A 599 -0.35 19.81 32.09
C PHE A 599 0.20 21.21 32.33
N CYS A 600 -0.63 22.22 32.60
CA CYS A 600 -0.17 23.57 32.94
C CYS A 600 -0.07 23.78 34.46
N SER A 601 0.65 24.82 34.85
CA SER A 601 0.75 25.26 36.26
C SER A 601 -0.61 25.78 36.74
N GLN A 602 -1.02 25.41 37.96
CA GLN A 602 -2.26 25.89 38.57
C GLN A 602 -2.20 27.41 38.84
N ASN A 603 -1.00 27.94 39.11
CA ASN A 603 -0.79 29.36 39.40
C ASN A 603 -0.69 30.21 38.11
N TYR A 604 -0.24 29.59 37.00
CA TYR A 604 -0.08 30.25 35.70
C TYR A 604 -0.59 29.33 34.59
N PRO A 605 -1.88 29.41 34.23
CA PRO A 605 -2.51 28.50 33.26
C PRO A 605 -1.91 28.57 31.84
N THR A 606 -1.22 29.66 31.54
CA THR A 606 -0.52 29.90 30.27
C THR A 606 0.85 29.25 30.20
N LEU A 607 1.41 28.80 31.33
CA LEU A 607 2.74 28.19 31.41
C LEU A 607 2.62 26.67 31.63
N ALA A 608 3.19 25.91 30.70
CA ALA A 608 3.31 24.46 30.83
C ALA A 608 4.25 24.10 31.99
N LYS A 609 3.91 23.04 32.73
CA LYS A 609 4.84 22.45 33.71
C LYS A 609 6.07 21.88 32.99
N PRO A 610 7.25 21.81 33.65
CA PRO A 610 8.38 21.04 33.15
C PRO A 610 7.97 19.61 32.81
N ASN A 611 8.56 19.05 31.76
CA ASN A 611 8.21 17.72 31.29
C ASN A 611 8.48 16.66 32.35
N ASN A 612 7.52 15.75 32.53
CA ASN A 612 7.67 14.56 33.36
C ASN A 612 7.00 13.39 32.62
N PHE A 613 7.82 12.48 32.08
CA PHE A 613 7.32 11.34 31.29
C PHE A 613 7.37 10.01 32.04
N THR A 614 7.42 10.06 33.38
CA THR A 614 7.36 8.86 34.22
C THR A 614 6.03 8.10 34.10
N ASN A 615 4.92 8.81 33.87
CA ASN A 615 3.62 8.21 33.60
C ASN A 615 3.37 8.14 32.08
N PHE A 616 3.54 6.95 31.52
CA PHE A 616 3.36 6.71 30.07
C PHE A 616 1.93 6.97 29.57
N GLN A 617 0.91 6.73 30.40
CA GLN A 617 -0.48 6.99 29.99
C GLN A 617 -0.71 8.50 29.78
N LEU A 618 -0.22 9.33 30.70
CA LEU A 618 -0.30 10.78 30.59
C LEU A 618 0.59 11.32 29.46
N TYR A 619 1.74 10.70 29.21
CA TYR A 619 2.60 11.03 28.08
C TYR A 619 1.89 10.84 26.72
N TYR A 620 1.28 9.68 26.48
CA TYR A 620 0.51 9.44 25.24
C TYR A 620 -0.70 10.36 25.13
N LEU A 621 -1.40 10.62 26.24
CA LEU A 621 -2.53 11.54 26.26
C LEU A 621 -2.10 12.97 25.95
N LYS A 622 -0.95 13.43 26.49
CA LYS A 622 -0.39 14.77 26.22
C LYS A 622 -0.13 14.96 24.72
N LYS A 623 0.45 13.96 24.05
CA LYS A 623 0.67 13.96 22.59
C LYS A 623 -0.64 13.98 21.81
N ALA A 624 -1.60 13.13 22.18
CA ALA A 624 -2.89 13.04 21.50
C ALA A 624 -3.72 14.33 21.64
N LEU A 625 -3.77 14.91 22.84
CA LEU A 625 -4.45 16.19 23.07
C LEU A 625 -3.85 17.32 22.23
N LEU A 626 -2.51 17.39 22.13
CA LEU A 626 -1.84 18.40 21.30
C LEU A 626 -2.22 18.26 19.82
N LEU A 627 -2.20 17.04 19.28
CA LEU A 627 -2.60 16.79 17.90
C LEU A 627 -4.10 17.05 17.67
N ALA A 628 -4.96 16.68 18.61
CA ALA A 628 -6.39 16.96 18.54
C ALA A 628 -6.67 18.48 18.58
N ILE A 629 -5.96 19.24 19.42
CA ILE A 629 -6.06 20.71 19.48
C ILE A 629 -5.64 21.33 18.14
N SER A 630 -4.63 20.79 17.47
CA SER A 630 -4.18 21.29 16.15
C SER A 630 -5.19 21.11 15.03
N GLN A 631 -6.19 20.22 15.21
CA GLN A 631 -7.25 19.95 14.23
C GLN A 631 -8.53 20.77 14.49
N LEU A 632 -8.55 21.57 15.56
CA LEU A 632 -9.73 22.36 15.91
C LEU A 632 -9.94 23.51 14.92
N LYS A 633 -11.13 23.52 14.31
CA LYS A 633 -11.56 24.59 13.42
C LYS A 633 -12.71 25.39 14.03
N THR A 634 -12.82 26.65 13.64
CA THR A 634 -13.95 27.54 14.00
C THR A 634 -15.10 27.37 13.00
N VAL A 635 -16.23 28.06 13.22
CA VAL A 635 -17.41 28.02 12.31
C VAL A 635 -17.07 28.46 10.88
N HIS A 636 -16.06 29.32 10.72
CA HIS A 636 -15.57 29.79 9.42
C HIS A 636 -14.52 28.86 8.81
N ASP A 637 -14.40 27.64 9.33
CA ASP A 637 -13.35 26.66 9.01
C ASP A 637 -11.92 27.18 9.28
N THR A 638 -11.73 28.30 9.99
CA THR A 638 -10.39 28.85 10.31
C THR A 638 -9.90 28.40 11.68
N ILE A 639 -8.59 28.46 11.93
CA ILE A 639 -8.03 28.16 13.25
C ILE A 639 -8.04 29.42 14.13
N SER A 640 -8.42 29.24 15.40
CA SER A 640 -8.39 30.32 16.38
C SER A 640 -6.97 30.83 16.64
N THR A 641 -6.80 32.15 16.72
CA THR A 641 -5.52 32.78 17.07
C THR A 641 -5.03 32.38 18.46
N ASP A 642 -5.96 32.01 19.36
CA ASP A 642 -5.63 31.52 20.69
C ASP A 642 -4.93 30.16 20.66
N VAL A 643 -5.28 29.29 19.70
CA VAL A 643 -4.65 27.98 19.52
C VAL A 643 -3.23 28.14 18.98
N LEU A 644 -3.04 29.02 17.99
CA LEU A 644 -1.71 29.34 17.46
C LEU A 644 -0.79 29.90 18.56
N GLN A 645 -1.31 30.82 19.37
CA GLN A 645 -0.58 31.39 20.50
C GLN A 645 -0.27 30.33 21.56
N PHE A 646 -1.21 29.44 21.84
CA PHE A 646 -1.05 28.35 22.79
C PHE A 646 0.04 27.35 22.35
N VAL A 647 0.01 26.87 21.10
CA VAL A 647 1.03 25.96 20.57
C VAL A 647 2.41 26.64 20.50
N TYR A 648 2.46 27.93 20.15
CA TYR A 648 3.70 28.70 20.19
C TYR A 648 4.28 28.75 21.62
N HIS A 649 3.47 29.04 22.63
CA HIS A 649 3.92 29.02 24.02
C HIS A 649 4.39 27.63 24.46
N LEU A 650 3.71 26.57 24.02
CA LEU A 650 4.15 25.20 24.31
C LEU A 650 5.51 24.88 23.69
N SER A 651 5.77 25.33 22.47
CA SER A 651 7.07 25.15 21.79
C SER A 651 8.17 25.95 22.48
N TYR A 652 7.91 27.23 22.73
CA TYR A 652 8.92 28.18 23.23
C TYR A 652 9.32 27.93 24.69
N TYR A 653 8.36 27.58 25.55
CA TYR A 653 8.60 27.32 26.97
C TYR A 653 8.78 25.82 27.30
N ASN A 654 8.97 24.96 26.29
CA ASN A 654 9.22 23.54 26.52
C ASN A 654 10.53 23.35 27.28
N THR A 655 10.46 22.73 28.46
CA THR A 655 11.63 22.43 29.29
C THR A 655 11.63 20.96 29.66
N ASN A 656 12.74 20.27 29.38
CA ASN A 656 12.97 18.88 29.76
C ASN A 656 13.88 18.76 31.00
N SER A 657 14.13 19.88 31.68
CA SER A 657 14.94 19.96 32.90
C SER A 657 14.29 19.14 34.02
N GLY A 658 14.98 18.09 34.48
CA GLY A 658 14.51 17.21 35.55
C GLY A 658 13.76 15.95 35.08
N ASN A 659 13.59 15.74 33.78
CA ASN A 659 13.04 14.51 33.22
C ASN A 659 14.15 13.48 32.96
N ARG A 660 13.89 12.20 33.25
CA ARG A 660 14.83 11.10 32.91
C ARG A 660 14.83 10.79 31.41
N TYR A 661 13.69 10.97 30.76
CA TYR A 661 13.44 10.57 29.37
C TYR A 661 13.75 11.69 28.38
N SER A 662 14.03 11.32 27.12
CA SER A 662 14.16 12.29 26.03
C SER A 662 12.79 12.88 25.67
N ASP A 663 12.77 14.16 25.26
CA ASP A 663 11.58 14.84 24.76
C ASP A 663 11.54 14.98 23.23
N ASP A 664 12.45 14.33 22.51
CA ASP A 664 12.52 14.38 21.04
C ASP A 664 11.18 14.06 20.36
N ALA A 665 10.56 12.93 20.72
CA ALA A 665 9.26 12.52 20.16
C ALA A 665 8.11 13.48 20.53
N TYR A 666 8.20 14.15 21.69
CA TYR A 666 7.22 15.17 22.08
C TYR A 666 7.43 16.47 21.28
N ARG A 667 8.68 16.89 21.08
CA ARG A 667 9.03 18.03 20.22
C ARG A 667 8.65 17.79 18.76
N ALA A 668 8.88 16.59 18.23
CA ALA A 668 8.42 16.18 16.90
C ALA A 668 6.88 16.25 16.79
N THR A 669 6.15 15.90 17.85
CA THR A 669 4.69 16.04 17.90
C THR A 669 4.23 17.50 17.87
N ILE A 670 4.94 18.41 18.57
CA ILE A 670 4.70 19.86 18.50
C ILE A 670 4.87 20.36 17.06
N ILE A 671 5.96 19.99 16.39
CA ILE A 671 6.21 20.39 15.00
C ILE A 671 5.14 19.86 14.06
N LYS A 672 4.71 18.60 14.24
CA LYS A 672 3.61 18.02 13.47
C LYS A 672 2.29 18.76 13.70
N ALA A 673 2.00 19.14 14.94
CA ALA A 673 0.84 19.97 15.26
C ALA A 673 0.91 21.34 14.56
N ILE A 674 2.10 21.95 14.45
CA ILE A 674 2.30 23.20 13.70
C ILE A 674 1.96 23.01 12.21
N GLY A 675 2.42 21.92 11.58
CA GLY A 675 2.10 21.61 10.18
C GLY A 675 0.60 21.44 9.92
N ASN A 676 -0.10 20.71 10.81
CA ASN A 676 -1.55 20.48 10.68
C ASN A 676 -2.37 21.77 10.74
N MET A 677 -1.89 22.80 11.46
CA MET A 677 -2.61 24.07 11.63
C MET A 677 -2.61 24.96 10.37
N VAL A 678 -1.82 24.62 9.34
CA VAL A 678 -1.67 25.46 8.15
C VAL A 678 -2.88 25.37 7.21
N GLN A 679 -3.47 24.17 7.11
CA GLN A 679 -4.49 23.81 6.12
C GLN A 679 -5.64 24.82 5.93
N PRO A 680 -6.27 25.35 7.00
CA PRO A 680 -7.53 26.06 6.85
C PRO A 680 -7.39 27.56 6.51
N PHE A 681 -6.17 28.13 6.60
CA PHE A 681 -5.94 29.53 6.27
C PHE A 681 -5.92 29.81 4.76
N ALA A 682 -5.68 28.79 3.93
CA ALA A 682 -5.53 28.93 2.48
C ALA A 682 -6.86 28.84 1.70
N VAL A 683 -7.92 28.28 2.29
CA VAL A 683 -9.23 28.03 1.63
C VAL A 683 -10.10 29.29 1.51
N LEU A 684 -9.83 30.34 2.31
CA LEU A 684 -10.60 31.59 2.29
C LEU A 684 -10.51 32.40 0.99
N ASN A 685 -9.55 32.11 0.10
CA ASN A 685 -9.23 32.93 -1.08
C ASN A 685 -9.32 32.12 -2.38
N SER A 686 -10.44 31.42 -2.62
CA SER A 686 -10.62 30.59 -3.82
C SER A 686 -10.93 31.36 -5.11
N ASP A 687 -10.99 32.69 -5.08
CA ASP A 687 -11.14 33.49 -6.30
C ASP A 687 -9.81 34.21 -6.64
N ALA A 688 -9.23 33.77 -7.76
CA ALA A 688 -8.13 34.35 -8.53
C ALA A 688 -6.67 34.00 -8.17
N LEU A 689 -6.05 33.30 -9.13
CA LEU A 689 -4.69 33.40 -9.66
C LEU A 689 -3.77 34.50 -9.06
N GLU A 690 -2.50 34.11 -8.84
CA GLU A 690 -1.34 34.93 -8.46
C GLU A 690 -1.40 35.62 -7.09
N PHE A 691 -1.07 34.88 -6.04
CA PHE A 691 -1.04 35.42 -4.67
C PHE A 691 0.35 35.39 -4.05
N SER A 692 1.13 36.44 -4.32
CA SER A 692 2.25 36.81 -3.46
C SER A 692 1.70 37.40 -2.16
N ILE A 693 2.38 37.15 -1.05
CA ILE A 693 2.13 37.64 0.33
C ILE A 693 1.80 39.15 0.42
N ARG A 694 2.12 39.94 -0.63
CA ARG A 694 1.84 41.38 -0.74
C ARG A 694 0.36 41.72 -0.98
N HIS A 695 -0.43 40.93 -1.70
CA HIS A 695 -1.84 41.27 -1.98
C HIS A 695 -2.82 40.80 -0.90
N PHE A 696 -2.36 39.95 0.03
CA PHE A 696 -3.06 39.55 1.27
C PHE A 696 -3.46 40.73 2.17
N VAL A 697 -2.83 41.90 1.96
CA VAL A 697 -2.85 43.04 2.88
C VAL A 697 -4.11 43.91 2.73
N ASP A 698 -4.81 43.86 1.59
CA ASP A 698 -5.77 44.93 1.25
C ASP A 698 -7.26 44.64 1.51
N GLN A 699 -7.68 43.44 1.95
CA GLN A 699 -9.12 43.10 1.96
C GLN A 699 -9.77 42.56 3.25
N PHE A 700 -9.11 42.52 4.42
CA PHE A 700 -9.79 42.13 5.67
C PHE A 700 -9.47 43.02 6.87
N ALA A 701 -10.48 43.22 7.74
CA ALA A 701 -10.53 44.14 8.87
C ALA A 701 -9.38 43.98 9.91
N GLN A 702 -8.26 44.62 9.60
CA GLN A 702 -7.18 45.27 10.37
C GLN A 702 -6.69 44.85 11.78
N HIS A 703 -7.25 43.91 12.57
CA HIS A 703 -6.63 43.56 13.89
C HIS A 703 -6.29 42.08 14.13
N ASP A 704 -7.18 41.12 13.85
CA ASP A 704 -6.92 39.71 14.17
C ASP A 704 -6.04 38.99 13.13
N ALA A 705 -6.08 39.40 11.87
CA ALA A 705 -5.28 38.83 10.79
C ALA A 705 -3.76 39.11 10.96
N TYR A 706 -3.39 40.31 11.43
CA TYR A 706 -2.00 40.66 11.71
C TYR A 706 -1.42 39.80 12.84
N LYS A 707 -2.21 39.59 13.90
CA LYS A 707 -1.83 38.72 15.03
C LYS A 707 -1.62 37.27 14.58
N ALA A 708 -2.53 36.74 13.77
CA ALA A 708 -2.41 35.39 13.20
C ALA A 708 -1.14 35.24 12.34
N ARG A 709 -0.89 36.18 11.43
CA ARG A 709 0.30 36.19 10.55
C ARG A 709 1.60 36.24 11.36
N HIS A 710 1.67 37.11 12.35
CA HIS A 710 2.85 37.23 13.20
C HIS A 710 3.12 35.94 14.00
N LEU A 711 2.07 35.27 14.49
CA LEU A 711 2.18 33.98 15.15
C LEU A 711 2.62 32.87 14.18
N LEU A 712 2.07 32.80 12.97
CA LEU A 712 2.49 31.84 11.95
C LEU A 712 3.96 32.01 11.57
N MET A 713 4.45 33.24 11.41
CA MET A 713 5.87 33.50 11.12
C MET A 713 6.78 33.06 12.28
N LYS A 714 6.33 33.25 13.53
CA LYS A 714 7.04 32.74 14.71
C LYS A 714 7.09 31.21 14.72
N LEU A 715 5.97 30.55 14.45
CA LEU A 715 5.90 29.09 14.39
C LEU A 715 6.77 28.52 13.26
N PHE A 716 6.78 29.17 12.09
CA PHE A 716 7.69 28.79 11.00
C PHE A 716 9.16 28.92 11.42
N LYS A 717 9.52 30.02 12.10
CA LYS A 717 10.88 30.19 12.65
C LYS A 717 11.25 29.08 13.64
N GLU A 718 10.32 28.62 14.47
CA GLU A 718 10.55 27.48 15.38
C GLU A 718 10.83 26.17 14.64
N ILE A 719 10.21 25.93 13.48
CA ILE A 719 10.50 24.76 12.62
C ILE A 719 11.95 24.82 12.13
N ILE A 720 12.37 25.97 11.58
CA ILE A 720 13.73 26.16 11.06
C ILE A 720 14.78 26.05 12.18
N ILE A 721 14.50 26.62 13.36
CA ILE A 721 15.36 26.48 14.53
C ILE A 721 15.46 25.01 14.94
N SER A 722 14.34 24.29 14.97
CA SER A 722 14.33 22.86 15.34
C SER A 722 15.14 22.02 14.36
N LEU A 723 15.02 22.28 13.06
CA LEU A 723 15.81 21.63 12.01
C LEU A 723 17.32 21.92 12.16
N ALA A 724 17.69 23.18 12.42
CA ALA A 724 19.08 23.56 12.61
C ALA A 724 19.69 22.97 13.90
N LEU A 725 18.89 22.86 14.96
CA LEU A 725 19.30 22.22 16.21
C LEU A 725 19.48 20.71 16.03
N ASP A 726 18.57 20.04 15.35
CA ASP A 726 18.62 18.60 15.09
C ASP A 726 19.79 18.23 14.18
N ALA A 727 20.12 19.07 13.18
CA ALA A 727 21.30 18.88 12.34
C ALA A 727 22.63 18.95 13.13
N LYS A 728 22.65 19.66 14.28
CA LYS A 728 23.83 19.77 15.15
C LYS A 728 23.84 18.73 16.27
N PHE A 729 22.67 18.40 16.80
CA PHE A 729 22.45 17.42 17.86
C PHE A 729 21.32 16.48 17.41
N PRO A 730 21.64 15.43 16.64
CA PRO A 730 20.64 14.55 16.07
C PRO A 730 19.79 13.89 17.14
N SER A 731 18.48 14.06 17.02
CA SER A 731 17.49 13.31 17.78
C SER A 731 17.52 11.84 17.39
N TYR A 732 16.93 11.01 18.26
CA TYR A 732 16.74 9.60 17.93
C TYR A 732 16.03 9.45 16.57
N ARG A 733 16.67 8.73 15.63
CA ARG A 733 16.20 8.51 14.26
C ARG A 733 15.87 9.79 13.48
N ASP A 734 16.45 10.94 13.84
CA ASP A 734 16.16 12.24 13.22
C ASP A 734 14.65 12.55 13.19
N GLU A 735 13.89 12.10 14.21
CA GLU A 735 12.43 12.24 14.27
C GLU A 735 11.97 13.70 14.18
N ILE A 736 12.76 14.63 14.74
CA ILE A 736 12.49 16.07 14.67
C ILE A 736 12.64 16.57 13.23
N THR A 737 13.71 16.19 12.53
CA THR A 737 13.92 16.49 11.11
C THR A 737 12.78 15.94 10.25
N VAL A 738 12.36 14.69 10.48
CA VAL A 738 11.23 14.07 9.76
C VAL A 738 9.95 14.89 9.97
N ALA A 739 9.61 15.24 11.21
CA ALA A 739 8.44 16.07 11.50
C ALA A 739 8.53 17.46 10.89
N ALA A 740 9.73 18.07 10.90
CA ALA A 740 9.99 19.37 10.31
C ALA A 740 9.82 19.36 8.79
N LEU A 741 10.31 18.34 8.09
CA LEU A 741 10.12 18.17 6.65
C LEU A 741 8.64 18.05 6.29
N HIS A 742 7.86 17.24 7.02
CA HIS A 742 6.42 17.16 6.78
C HIS A 742 5.71 18.50 7.05
N ALA A 743 6.09 19.23 8.11
CA ALA A 743 5.53 20.54 8.39
C ALA A 743 5.89 21.55 7.29
N LEU A 744 7.15 21.64 6.87
CA LEU A 744 7.59 22.49 5.75
C LEU A 744 6.82 22.18 4.46
N ALA A 745 6.56 20.89 4.20
CA ALA A 745 5.77 20.47 3.06
C ALA A 745 4.34 21.02 3.10
N GLU A 746 3.69 21.04 4.27
CA GLU A 746 2.37 21.69 4.41
C GLU A 746 2.45 23.19 4.11
N PHE A 747 3.46 23.90 4.63
CA PHE A 747 3.64 25.34 4.34
C PHE A 747 3.81 25.62 2.84
N GLN A 748 4.58 24.79 2.12
CA GLN A 748 4.76 24.92 0.67
C GLN A 748 3.50 24.47 -0.11
N TYR A 749 2.88 23.36 0.28
CA TYR A 749 1.67 22.82 -0.36
C TYR A 749 0.53 23.84 -0.37
N TRP A 750 0.37 24.59 0.72
CA TRP A 750 -0.61 25.67 0.86
C TRP A 750 -0.13 27.03 0.33
N LYS A 751 1.01 27.08 -0.37
CA LYS A 751 1.61 28.29 -0.96
C LYS A 751 1.83 29.44 0.03
N LEU A 752 2.09 29.12 1.30
CA LEU A 752 2.50 30.15 2.28
C LEU A 752 3.97 30.55 2.09
N ILE A 753 4.77 29.70 1.45
CA ILE A 753 6.20 29.87 1.22
C ILE A 753 6.56 29.34 -0.17
N ASP A 754 7.32 30.13 -0.92
CA ASP A 754 7.98 29.70 -2.14
C ASP A 754 9.33 29.09 -1.75
N CYS A 755 9.39 27.78 -1.56
CA CYS A 755 10.64 27.06 -1.30
C CYS A 755 11.23 26.55 -2.62
N ASP A 756 12.52 26.77 -2.85
CA ASP A 756 13.23 26.19 -3.98
C ASP A 756 13.19 24.65 -3.90
N ASN A 757 12.75 24.01 -4.98
CA ASN A 757 12.67 22.54 -5.08
C ASN A 757 14.04 21.84 -4.92
N ARG A 758 15.14 22.59 -5.03
CA ARG A 758 16.52 22.13 -4.73
C ARG A 758 16.71 21.68 -3.28
N LEU A 759 15.96 22.27 -2.33
CA LEU A 759 16.02 21.87 -0.93
C LEU A 759 15.64 20.39 -0.76
N TRP A 760 14.52 19.98 -1.37
CA TRP A 760 14.03 18.60 -1.31
C TRP A 760 15.01 17.62 -1.91
N LEU A 761 15.62 17.97 -3.06
CA LEU A 761 16.65 17.16 -3.70
C LEU A 761 17.87 16.95 -2.79
N SER A 762 18.29 17.95 -2.01
CA SER A 762 19.41 17.82 -1.06
C SER A 762 19.12 16.88 0.13
N TYR A 763 17.84 16.69 0.47
CA TYR A 763 17.42 15.73 1.50
C TYR A 763 17.21 14.32 0.94
N LEU A 764 17.15 14.16 -0.38
CA LEU A 764 17.09 12.88 -1.07
C LEU A 764 18.48 12.27 -1.34
N ASP A 765 19.56 13.03 -1.10
CA ASP A 765 20.94 12.58 -1.28
C ASP A 765 21.25 11.30 -0.48
N PHE A 766 21.95 10.35 -1.12
CA PHE A 766 22.31 9.04 -0.55
C PHE A 766 23.02 9.12 0.81
N ASN A 767 23.78 10.19 1.05
CA ASN A 767 24.51 10.42 2.29
C ASN A 767 23.61 10.73 3.49
N ARG A 768 22.30 10.97 3.28
CA ARG A 768 21.33 11.22 4.34
C ARG A 768 20.72 9.91 4.87
N PRO A 769 20.35 9.87 6.16
CA PRO A 769 19.70 8.70 6.75
C PRO A 769 18.47 8.25 5.94
N PRO A 770 18.24 6.92 5.76
CA PRO A 770 17.12 6.41 4.98
C PRO A 770 15.76 6.97 5.42
N ILE A 771 15.55 7.16 6.73
CA ILE A 771 14.28 7.67 7.27
C ILE A 771 14.01 9.12 6.86
N VAL A 772 15.05 9.96 6.81
CA VAL A 772 14.96 11.35 6.34
C VAL A 772 14.70 11.39 4.84
N ARG A 773 15.37 10.53 4.05
CA ARG A 773 15.12 10.40 2.60
C ARG A 773 13.68 9.98 2.30
N ARG A 774 13.16 9.00 3.06
CA ARG A 774 11.75 8.54 2.96
C ARG A 774 10.77 9.68 3.24
N ALA A 775 10.98 10.44 4.33
CA ALA A 775 10.14 11.57 4.68
C ALA A 775 10.21 12.71 3.65
N ALA A 776 11.42 13.03 3.17
CA ALA A 776 11.65 14.03 2.12
C ALA A 776 10.95 13.65 0.81
N PHE A 777 11.01 12.37 0.43
CA PHE A 777 10.31 11.86 -0.75
C PHE A 777 8.80 12.00 -0.63
N GLU A 778 8.22 11.58 0.51
CA GLU A 778 6.77 11.69 0.73
C GLU A 778 6.30 13.15 0.70
N ALA A 779 7.06 14.04 1.34
CA ALA A 779 6.81 15.48 1.34
C ALA A 779 6.88 16.06 -0.08
N PHE A 780 7.94 15.75 -0.82
CA PHE A 780 8.18 16.26 -2.17
C PHE A 780 7.15 15.73 -3.17
N LEU A 781 6.81 14.44 -3.11
CA LEU A 781 5.76 13.85 -3.94
C LEU A 781 4.42 14.58 -3.75
N ARG A 782 4.06 14.93 -2.51
CA ARG A 782 2.81 15.66 -2.23
C ARG A 782 2.80 17.07 -2.81
N ILE A 783 3.94 17.76 -2.81
CA ILE A 783 4.10 19.08 -3.44
C ILE A 783 3.97 18.96 -4.96
N LEU A 784 4.65 17.99 -5.57
CA LEU A 784 4.60 17.75 -7.02
C LEU A 784 3.19 17.47 -7.52
N ILE A 785 2.43 16.64 -6.80
CA ILE A 785 1.02 16.35 -7.12
C ILE A 785 0.18 17.64 -7.13
N ARG A 786 0.49 18.62 -6.28
CA ARG A 786 -0.21 19.91 -6.22
C ARG A 786 0.22 20.87 -7.33
N GLU A 787 1.51 20.94 -7.63
CA GLU A 787 2.09 21.83 -8.64
C GLU A 787 1.81 21.36 -10.07
N ASN A 788 1.48 20.08 -10.26
CA ASN A 788 1.22 19.46 -11.56
C ASN A 788 2.41 19.56 -12.55
N ASP A 789 3.65 19.57 -12.02
CA ASP A 789 4.88 19.66 -12.83
C ASP A 789 5.38 18.29 -13.25
N SER A 790 5.10 17.92 -14.51
CA SER A 790 5.53 16.64 -15.09
C SER A 790 7.04 16.53 -15.30
N ALA A 791 7.76 17.65 -15.53
CA ALA A 791 9.19 17.62 -15.77
C ALA A 791 9.97 17.31 -14.48
N LEU A 792 9.59 17.93 -13.36
CA LEU A 792 10.17 17.62 -12.04
C LEU A 792 9.83 16.21 -11.59
N PHE A 793 8.63 15.71 -11.89
CA PHE A 793 8.25 14.33 -11.61
C PHE A 793 9.12 13.33 -12.38
N GLY A 794 9.39 13.57 -13.66
CA GLY A 794 10.34 12.76 -14.45
C GLY A 794 11.76 12.80 -13.91
N GLN A 795 12.25 13.98 -13.50
CA GLN A 795 13.56 14.09 -12.85
C GLN A 795 13.63 13.30 -11.53
N LEU A 796 12.57 13.33 -10.72
CA LEU A 796 12.49 12.55 -9.49
C LEU A 796 12.56 11.05 -9.80
N ILE A 797 11.78 10.56 -10.76
CA ILE A 797 11.81 9.14 -11.18
C ILE A 797 13.21 8.75 -11.67
N GLN A 798 13.85 9.58 -12.49
CA GLN A 798 15.19 9.31 -13.00
C GLN A 798 16.26 9.31 -11.90
N LEU A 799 16.19 10.26 -10.95
CA LEU A 799 17.04 10.27 -9.76
C LEU A 799 16.88 8.98 -8.95
N MET A 800 15.65 8.49 -8.85
CA MET A 800 15.32 7.27 -8.13
C MET A 800 15.78 6.00 -8.85
N ALA A 801 15.67 5.94 -10.17
CA ALA A 801 16.19 4.85 -11.00
C ALA A 801 17.70 4.67 -10.82
N ASN A 802 18.41 5.79 -10.68
CA ASN A 802 19.86 5.83 -10.55
C ASN A 802 20.36 5.59 -9.10
N GLN A 803 19.48 5.47 -8.10
CA GLN A 803 19.90 5.19 -6.72
C GLN A 803 20.40 3.74 -6.56
N GLU A 804 21.54 3.56 -5.91
CA GLU A 804 22.06 2.22 -5.55
C GLU A 804 21.22 1.55 -4.44
N ASP A 805 20.52 2.35 -3.62
CA ASP A 805 19.76 1.88 -2.47
C ASP A 805 18.48 1.11 -2.86
N SER A 806 18.50 -0.22 -2.69
CA SER A 806 17.33 -1.10 -2.93
C SER A 806 16.17 -0.83 -1.97
N SER A 807 16.45 -0.55 -0.69
CA SER A 807 15.44 -0.27 0.35
C SER A 807 14.64 0.99 0.01
N PHE A 808 15.35 2.05 -0.39
CA PHE A 808 14.72 3.32 -0.74
C PHE A 808 13.96 3.25 -2.07
N ARG A 809 14.50 2.57 -3.09
CA ARG A 809 13.78 2.34 -4.35
C ARG A 809 12.48 1.56 -4.14
N ARG A 810 12.51 0.52 -3.33
CA ARG A 810 11.30 -0.24 -2.96
C ARG A 810 10.28 0.64 -2.27
N PHE A 811 10.73 1.42 -1.28
CA PHE A 811 9.86 2.36 -0.57
C PHE A 811 9.18 3.32 -1.55
N VAL A 812 9.93 3.89 -2.50
CA VAL A 812 9.39 4.78 -3.53
C VAL A 812 8.39 4.08 -4.43
N ALA A 813 8.70 2.87 -4.92
CA ALA A 813 7.78 2.09 -5.74
C ALA A 813 6.45 1.80 -5.01
N VAL A 814 6.53 1.33 -3.76
CA VAL A 814 5.35 1.06 -2.91
C VAL A 814 4.58 2.34 -2.59
N LYS A 815 5.27 3.47 -2.39
CA LYS A 815 4.60 4.73 -2.07
C LYS A 815 3.89 5.31 -3.30
N LEU A 816 4.54 5.29 -4.46
CA LEU A 816 3.93 5.69 -5.73
C LEU A 816 2.71 4.83 -6.04
N LEU A 817 2.80 3.51 -5.88
CA LEU A 817 1.65 2.61 -5.96
C LEU A 817 0.51 3.05 -5.05
N LYS A 818 0.80 3.31 -3.77
CA LYS A 818 -0.23 3.72 -2.81
C LYS A 818 -0.87 5.04 -3.24
N CYS A 819 -0.11 6.00 -3.74
CA CYS A 819 -0.64 7.26 -4.27
C CYS A 819 -1.49 7.09 -5.54
N LEU A 820 -1.23 6.05 -6.34
CA LEU A 820 -2.01 5.71 -7.54
C LEU A 820 -3.28 4.89 -7.22
N THR A 821 -3.30 4.16 -6.10
CA THR A 821 -4.36 3.17 -5.77
C THR A 821 -5.28 3.60 -4.64
N PHE A 822 -4.90 4.58 -3.81
CA PHE A 822 -5.68 5.02 -2.65
C PHE A 822 -6.23 6.44 -2.83
N ASP A 823 -7.56 6.53 -3.00
CA ASP A 823 -8.33 7.67 -2.53
C ASP A 823 -8.27 7.69 -0.99
N GLU A 824 -7.30 8.39 -0.42
CA GLU A 824 -7.36 8.80 0.98
C GLU A 824 -7.45 10.32 1.07
N VAL A 825 -8.30 10.77 1.99
CA VAL A 825 -8.56 12.15 2.42
C VAL A 825 -7.28 12.91 2.86
N SER A 826 -6.11 12.25 2.88
CA SER A 826 -4.82 12.80 3.31
C SER A 826 -3.84 13.07 2.16
N PHE A 827 -4.04 12.52 0.96
CA PHE A 827 -3.16 12.74 -0.20
C PHE A 827 -3.99 13.02 -1.47
N PRO A 828 -3.69 14.10 -2.21
CA PRO A 828 -4.31 14.31 -3.51
C PRO A 828 -3.92 13.17 -4.47
N THR A 829 -4.88 12.69 -5.26
CA THR A 829 -4.67 11.77 -6.39
C THR A 829 -3.76 12.44 -7.42
N LEU A 830 -2.86 11.70 -8.07
CA LEU A 830 -2.07 12.23 -9.18
C LEU A 830 -3.03 12.78 -10.27
N PRO A 831 -2.90 14.04 -10.72
CA PRO A 831 -3.65 14.56 -11.84
C PRO A 831 -3.37 13.74 -13.11
N ASN A 832 -4.41 13.46 -13.90
CA ASN A 832 -4.27 12.76 -15.20
C ASN A 832 -3.31 13.46 -16.17
N GLU A 833 -3.05 14.77 -15.98
CA GLU A 833 -2.13 15.59 -16.78
C GLU A 833 -0.65 15.39 -16.41
N LEU A 834 -0.37 14.89 -15.20
CA LEU A 834 0.97 14.57 -14.68
C LEU A 834 1.51 13.21 -15.18
N CYS A 835 0.67 12.46 -15.91
CA CYS A 835 1.06 11.23 -16.63
C CYS A 835 1.18 11.48 -18.14
N PRO A 836 2.31 12.01 -18.65
CA PRO A 836 2.53 12.13 -20.09
C PRO A 836 3.24 10.88 -20.66
N THR A 837 2.84 10.51 -21.88
CA THR A 837 3.51 9.69 -22.92
C THR A 837 4.00 8.25 -22.61
N THR A 838 4.08 7.46 -23.68
CA THR A 838 4.71 6.12 -23.78
C THR A 838 6.16 6.08 -23.27
N ASP A 839 6.83 7.23 -23.17
CA ASP A 839 8.23 7.35 -22.74
C ASP A 839 8.44 7.21 -21.22
N TYR A 840 7.39 7.34 -20.38
CA TYR A 840 7.52 7.16 -18.93
C TYR A 840 7.47 5.69 -18.50
N VAL A 841 6.83 4.82 -19.29
CA VAL A 841 6.85 3.36 -19.07
C VAL A 841 8.27 2.83 -19.26
N SER A 842 8.99 3.32 -20.29
CA SER A 842 10.41 3.01 -20.50
C SER A 842 11.34 3.68 -19.48
N LEU A 843 10.90 4.76 -18.80
CA LEU A 843 11.62 5.41 -17.68
C LEU A 843 11.40 4.72 -16.32
N LEU A 844 10.25 4.05 -16.14
CA LEU A 844 9.94 3.21 -14.98
C LEU A 844 10.60 1.82 -15.11
N LEU A 845 10.82 1.31 -16.32
CA LEU A 845 11.52 0.05 -16.58
C LEU A 845 12.90 -0.06 -15.88
N PRO A 846 13.76 0.96 -15.85
CA PRO A 846 15.01 0.98 -15.10
C PRO A 846 14.87 1.02 -13.57
N LEU A 847 13.73 1.51 -13.04
CA LEU A 847 13.37 1.30 -11.63
C LEU A 847 12.93 -0.14 -11.36
N MET A 848 12.52 -0.88 -12.39
CA MET A 848 12.07 -2.28 -12.35
C MET A 848 13.22 -3.28 -12.60
N TYR A 849 14.23 -2.89 -13.38
CA TYR A 849 15.35 -3.73 -13.85
C TYR A 849 16.33 -4.23 -12.77
N PRO A 850 16.64 -3.46 -11.69
CA PRO A 850 17.52 -3.90 -10.61
C PRO A 850 16.80 -4.80 -9.60
N PHE A 851 15.46 -4.85 -9.65
CA PHE A 851 14.60 -5.76 -8.88
C PHE A 851 14.38 -7.07 -9.63
N GLY A 852 15.44 -7.58 -10.24
CA GLY A 852 15.45 -8.94 -10.76
C GLY A 852 15.00 -9.89 -9.67
N GLN A 853 13.80 -10.47 -9.86
CA GLN A 853 13.17 -11.50 -9.03
C GLN A 853 12.31 -11.05 -7.85
N SER A 854 11.84 -9.78 -7.77
CA SER A 854 10.79 -9.41 -6.81
C SER A 854 9.43 -9.16 -7.46
N SER A 855 8.43 -9.17 -6.59
CA SER A 855 7.03 -9.42 -6.82
C SER A 855 6.21 -8.26 -7.39
N ASP A 856 6.82 -7.57 -8.35
CA ASP A 856 6.42 -6.26 -8.83
C ASP A 856 6.20 -6.21 -10.35
N LEU A 857 6.04 -7.35 -11.04
CA LEU A 857 5.60 -7.34 -12.44
C LEU A 857 4.07 -7.19 -12.59
N ASN A 858 3.28 -7.55 -11.55
CA ASN A 858 1.86 -7.19 -11.46
C ASN A 858 1.64 -5.68 -11.18
N LEU A 859 2.68 -4.96 -10.76
CA LEU A 859 2.72 -3.51 -10.65
C LEU A 859 2.42 -2.83 -11.99
N ILE A 860 2.95 -3.42 -13.07
CA ILE A 860 2.81 -2.98 -14.46
C ILE A 860 1.40 -3.29 -14.95
N SER A 861 0.89 -4.50 -14.65
CA SER A 861 -0.48 -4.86 -15.02
C SER A 861 -1.50 -3.93 -14.36
N CYS A 862 -1.32 -3.55 -13.08
CA CYS A 862 -2.19 -2.60 -12.40
C CYS A 862 -2.04 -1.15 -12.89
N LEU A 863 -0.83 -0.68 -13.18
CA LEU A 863 -0.57 0.66 -13.73
C LEU A 863 -1.13 0.81 -15.14
N VAL A 864 -0.99 -0.22 -15.99
CA VAL A 864 -1.55 -0.22 -17.35
C VAL A 864 -3.06 -0.55 -17.33
N HIS A 865 -3.55 -1.40 -16.42
CA HIS A 865 -5.00 -1.55 -16.16
C HIS A 865 -5.62 -0.20 -15.80
N PHE A 866 -5.00 0.57 -14.91
CA PHE A 866 -5.56 1.84 -14.46
C PHE A 866 -5.45 2.96 -15.53
N LEU A 867 -4.35 2.99 -16.30
CA LEU A 867 -4.16 3.94 -17.41
C LEU A 867 -5.02 3.64 -18.65
N VAL A 868 -5.49 2.39 -18.81
CA VAL A 868 -6.38 1.99 -19.91
C VAL A 868 -7.85 1.98 -19.49
N ILE A 869 -8.19 1.60 -18.25
CA ILE A 869 -9.58 1.63 -17.73
C ILE A 869 -10.07 3.07 -17.52
N SER A 870 -9.19 4.02 -17.23
CA SER A 870 -9.53 5.45 -17.22
C SER A 870 -9.77 6.05 -18.62
N ARG A 871 -9.62 5.25 -19.69
CA ARG A 871 -9.98 5.62 -21.06
C ARG A 871 -11.23 4.88 -21.53
N LYS A 872 -12.41 5.39 -21.13
CA LYS A 872 -13.48 5.91 -22.01
C LYS A 872 -14.84 5.92 -21.31
N PRO A 873 -15.67 6.94 -21.62
CA PRO A 873 -16.79 6.64 -22.50
C PRO A 873 -16.71 7.47 -23.79
N LYS A 874 -16.51 6.81 -24.94
CA LYS A 874 -16.73 7.41 -26.28
C LYS A 874 -18.23 7.52 -26.60
N THR A 875 -19.04 7.88 -25.60
CA THR A 875 -20.46 8.21 -25.75
C THR A 875 -20.66 9.73 -25.79
N LEU A 876 -19.62 10.53 -25.48
CA LEU A 876 -19.69 11.99 -25.43
C LEU A 876 -19.74 12.69 -26.81
N SER A 877 -19.26 12.08 -27.90
CA SER A 877 -19.30 12.73 -29.23
C SER A 877 -20.71 12.82 -29.82
N GLY A 878 -21.55 11.80 -29.61
CA GLY A 878 -22.96 11.81 -30.02
C GLY A 878 -23.80 12.79 -29.21
N ILE A 879 -23.59 12.85 -27.89
CA ILE A 879 -24.25 13.81 -27.00
C ILE A 879 -23.84 15.24 -27.34
N GLY A 880 -22.57 15.48 -27.71
CA GLY A 880 -22.09 16.78 -28.17
C GLY A 880 -22.82 17.29 -29.42
N LEU A 881 -23.06 16.41 -30.41
CA LEU A 881 -23.83 16.76 -31.62
C LEU A 881 -25.30 17.10 -31.31
N ILE A 882 -25.91 16.38 -30.37
CA ILE A 882 -27.29 16.67 -29.91
C ILE A 882 -27.35 18.05 -29.25
N VAL A 883 -26.39 18.37 -28.37
CA VAL A 883 -26.33 19.68 -27.68
C VAL A 883 -26.10 20.81 -28.68
N VAL A 884 -25.17 20.65 -29.62
CA VAL A 884 -24.91 21.65 -30.66
C VAL A 884 -26.16 21.87 -31.54
N GLY A 885 -26.82 20.80 -31.99
CA GLY A 885 -28.07 20.90 -32.74
C GLY A 885 -29.18 21.59 -31.96
N ALA A 886 -29.34 21.27 -30.67
CA ALA A 886 -30.32 21.91 -29.79
C ALA A 886 -30.04 23.41 -29.59
N VAL A 887 -28.77 23.79 -29.38
CA VAL A 887 -28.37 25.20 -29.23
C VAL A 887 -28.62 26.00 -30.51
N ILE A 888 -28.33 25.43 -31.68
CA ILE A 888 -28.58 26.10 -32.97
C ILE A 888 -30.10 26.30 -33.17
N GLN A 889 -30.91 25.28 -32.88
CA GLN A 889 -32.38 25.37 -32.98
C GLN A 889 -32.95 26.46 -32.07
N ILE A 890 -32.44 26.57 -30.82
CA ILE A 890 -32.90 27.56 -29.85
C ILE A 890 -32.47 28.98 -30.24
N LYS A 891 -31.22 29.15 -30.71
CA LYS A 891 -30.63 30.48 -30.91
C LYS A 891 -30.97 31.11 -32.27
N TYR A 892 -31.28 30.30 -33.29
CA TYR A 892 -31.52 30.77 -34.66
C TYR A 892 -32.92 30.43 -35.20
N SER A 893 -33.90 30.14 -34.32
CA SER A 893 -35.27 29.76 -34.72
C SER A 893 -35.92 30.71 -35.73
N ASN A 894 -35.63 32.02 -35.63
CA ASN A 894 -36.23 33.05 -36.48
C ASN A 894 -35.63 33.10 -37.91
N TYR A 895 -34.43 32.53 -38.11
CA TYR A 895 -33.74 32.50 -39.41
C TYR A 895 -34.02 31.21 -40.19
N ILE A 896 -34.36 30.13 -39.49
CA ILE A 896 -34.62 28.80 -40.10
C ILE A 896 -35.87 28.81 -40.99
N ASN A 897 -36.82 29.72 -40.74
CA ASN A 897 -38.01 29.94 -41.56
C ASN A 897 -37.69 30.42 -42.99
N PHE A 898 -36.44 30.82 -43.28
CA PHE A 898 -35.99 31.19 -44.62
C PHE A 898 -35.94 30.01 -45.60
N LEU A 899 -35.65 28.79 -45.12
CA LEU A 899 -35.36 27.63 -45.99
C LEU A 899 -36.60 26.83 -46.41
N GLY A 900 -37.80 27.22 -45.94
CA GLY A 900 -39.05 26.53 -46.24
C GLY A 900 -39.19 25.17 -45.57
N ASP A 901 -40.42 24.75 -45.30
CA ASP A 901 -40.78 23.51 -44.58
C ASP A 901 -40.40 22.20 -45.29
N THR A 902 -39.68 22.25 -46.42
CA THR A 902 -39.40 21.06 -47.25
C THR A 902 -38.07 20.38 -46.97
N PHE A 903 -37.11 21.01 -46.30
CA PHE A 903 -35.92 20.32 -45.78
C PHE A 903 -35.86 20.49 -44.27
N LEU A 904 -36.21 19.41 -43.55
CA LEU A 904 -35.91 19.13 -42.15
C LEU A 904 -34.82 20.07 -41.64
N SER A 905 -35.18 21.04 -40.79
CA SER A 905 -34.25 22.08 -40.38
C SER A 905 -32.92 21.45 -39.98
N THR A 906 -31.84 21.90 -40.61
CA THR A 906 -30.48 21.38 -40.42
C THR A 906 -30.12 21.04 -38.96
N PRO A 907 -30.60 21.78 -37.93
CA PRO A 907 -30.38 21.41 -36.54
C PRO A 907 -31.13 20.14 -36.06
N ILE A 908 -32.36 19.89 -36.53
CA ILE A 908 -33.12 18.67 -36.21
C ILE A 908 -32.42 17.44 -36.81
N LEU A 909 -31.89 17.57 -38.03
CA LEU A 909 -31.09 16.52 -38.66
C LEU A 909 -29.82 16.19 -37.85
N LEU A 910 -29.11 17.21 -37.35
CA LEU A 910 -27.94 17.02 -36.47
C LEU A 910 -28.28 16.30 -35.15
N ILE A 911 -29.46 16.57 -34.58
CA ILE A 911 -29.95 15.89 -33.38
C ILE A 911 -30.24 14.41 -33.68
N ILE A 912 -30.95 14.12 -34.78
CA ILE A 912 -31.29 12.74 -35.18
C ILE A 912 -30.02 11.92 -35.44
N VAL A 913 -29.06 12.48 -36.20
CA VAL A 913 -27.76 11.84 -36.45
C VAL A 913 -27.00 11.63 -35.14
N GLY A 914 -27.00 12.61 -34.23
CA GLY A 914 -26.39 12.50 -32.91
C GLY A 914 -26.99 11.40 -32.02
N CYS A 915 -28.31 11.18 -32.10
CA CYS A 915 -29.00 10.08 -31.42
C CYS A 915 -28.59 8.72 -32.01
N ILE A 916 -28.56 8.59 -33.34
CA ILE A 916 -28.15 7.34 -34.02
C ILE A 916 -26.71 6.99 -33.68
N LEU A 917 -25.79 7.96 -33.72
CA LEU A 917 -24.38 7.75 -33.36
C LEU A 917 -24.21 7.37 -31.88
N SER A 918 -25.03 7.91 -30.98
CA SER A 918 -25.02 7.53 -29.56
C SER A 918 -25.44 6.07 -29.35
N VAL A 919 -26.47 5.60 -30.07
CA VAL A 919 -26.95 4.21 -30.00
C VAL A 919 -25.94 3.23 -30.62
N LEU A 920 -25.35 3.56 -31.76
CA LEU A 920 -24.27 2.76 -32.36
C LEU A 920 -23.05 2.68 -31.44
N GLY A 921 -22.68 3.80 -30.82
CA GLY A 921 -21.62 3.86 -29.82
C GLY A 921 -21.90 2.98 -28.61
N PHE A 922 -23.17 2.91 -28.18
CA PHE A 922 -23.58 2.03 -27.07
C PHE A 922 -23.43 0.54 -27.43
N PHE A 923 -23.95 0.09 -28.58
CA PHE A 923 -23.85 -1.32 -28.98
C PHE A 923 -22.41 -1.74 -29.31
N GLY A 924 -21.62 -0.90 -29.97
CA GLY A 924 -20.21 -1.19 -30.26
C GLY A 924 -19.35 -1.25 -29.00
N CYS A 925 -19.57 -0.35 -28.04
CA CYS A 925 -18.82 -0.32 -26.78
C CYS A 925 -19.25 -1.46 -25.83
N CYS A 926 -20.56 -1.64 -25.62
CA CYS A 926 -21.06 -2.70 -24.73
C CYS A 926 -20.86 -4.10 -25.31
N GLY A 927 -20.94 -4.26 -26.64
CA GLY A 927 -20.66 -5.54 -27.31
C GLY A 927 -19.20 -5.97 -27.17
N ALA A 928 -18.26 -5.03 -27.27
CA ALA A 928 -16.84 -5.29 -27.03
C ALA A 928 -16.54 -5.57 -25.54
N ILE A 929 -17.10 -4.78 -24.61
CA ILE A 929 -16.83 -4.93 -23.17
C ILE A 929 -17.44 -6.22 -22.59
N ARG A 930 -18.64 -6.61 -23.05
CA ARG A 930 -19.32 -7.82 -22.56
C ARG A 930 -19.04 -9.06 -23.39
N GLU A 931 -18.12 -8.96 -24.35
CA GLU A 931 -17.77 -10.01 -25.32
C GLU A 931 -19.01 -10.74 -25.87
N ASN A 932 -20.07 -9.97 -26.15
CA ASN A 932 -21.37 -10.54 -26.48
C ASN A 932 -21.53 -10.60 -28.01
N TYR A 933 -21.53 -11.82 -28.55
CA TYR A 933 -21.70 -12.06 -29.99
C TYR A 933 -22.90 -11.32 -30.58
N CYS A 934 -24.07 -11.40 -29.92
CA CYS A 934 -25.29 -10.78 -30.40
C CYS A 934 -25.17 -9.25 -30.48
N MET A 935 -24.61 -8.60 -29.45
CA MET A 935 -24.45 -7.14 -29.46
C MET A 935 -23.41 -6.68 -30.49
N THR A 936 -22.28 -7.36 -30.61
CA THR A 936 -21.24 -7.03 -31.60
C THR A 936 -21.73 -7.25 -33.04
N MET A 937 -22.53 -8.28 -33.28
CA MET A 937 -23.18 -8.51 -34.57
C MET A 937 -24.27 -7.48 -34.88
N THR A 938 -25.08 -7.07 -33.89
CA THR A 938 -26.07 -6.00 -34.10
C THR A 938 -25.40 -4.67 -34.48
N PHE A 939 -24.25 -4.35 -33.90
CA PHE A 939 -23.45 -3.19 -34.30
C PHE A 939 -22.96 -3.28 -35.75
N ALA A 940 -22.43 -4.44 -36.17
CA ALA A 940 -21.98 -4.65 -37.55
C ALA A 940 -23.13 -4.54 -38.57
N VAL A 941 -24.31 -5.10 -38.25
CA VAL A 941 -25.50 -5.04 -39.10
C VAL A 941 -26.01 -3.60 -39.23
N LEU A 942 -26.09 -2.85 -38.12
CA LEU A 942 -26.55 -1.46 -38.17
C LEU A 942 -25.59 -0.55 -38.96
N LEU A 943 -24.28 -0.75 -38.83
CA LEU A 943 -23.27 -0.08 -39.67
C LEU A 943 -23.43 -0.43 -41.16
N GLY A 944 -23.70 -1.71 -41.47
CA GLY A 944 -23.95 -2.17 -42.83
C GLY A 944 -25.21 -1.54 -43.45
N VAL A 945 -26.29 -1.39 -42.67
CA VAL A 945 -27.51 -0.71 -43.14
C VAL A 945 -27.22 0.76 -43.46
N ILE A 946 -26.47 1.46 -42.61
CA ILE A 946 -26.09 2.86 -42.86
C ILE A 946 -25.25 2.99 -44.12
N PHE A 947 -24.29 2.08 -44.33
CA PHE A 947 -23.48 2.05 -45.55
C PHE A 947 -24.35 1.88 -46.82
N ILE A 948 -25.35 0.99 -46.77
CA ILE A 948 -26.27 0.78 -47.91
C ILE A 948 -27.12 2.03 -48.16
N LEU A 949 -27.61 2.68 -47.10
CA LEU A 949 -28.37 3.94 -47.22
C LEU A 949 -27.50 5.07 -47.79
N GLU A 950 -26.24 5.16 -47.38
CA GLU A 950 -25.27 6.14 -47.89
C GLU A 950 -24.96 5.90 -49.38
N LEU A 951 -24.78 4.64 -49.77
CA LEU A 951 -24.60 4.25 -51.17
C LEU A 951 -25.84 4.58 -52.01
N ALA A 952 -27.04 4.25 -51.51
CA ALA A 952 -28.30 4.56 -52.18
C ALA A 952 -28.50 6.08 -52.33
N ALA A 953 -28.19 6.86 -51.29
CA ALA A 953 -28.25 8.32 -51.33
C ALA A 953 -27.21 8.91 -52.31
N GLY A 954 -26.01 8.34 -52.37
CA GLY A 954 -24.99 8.72 -53.34
C GLY A 954 -25.42 8.45 -54.80
N ILE A 955 -25.99 7.28 -55.06
CA ILE A 955 -26.55 6.93 -56.37
C ILE A 955 -27.74 7.84 -56.72
N ALA A 956 -28.65 8.07 -55.78
CA ALA A 956 -29.79 8.96 -55.99
C ALA A 956 -29.32 10.38 -56.32
N SER A 957 -28.35 10.91 -55.56
CA SER A 957 -27.76 12.24 -55.82
C SER A 957 -27.10 12.32 -57.19
N TYR A 958 -26.46 11.24 -57.65
CA TYR A 958 -25.84 11.18 -58.99
C TYR A 958 -26.89 11.14 -60.11
N VAL A 959 -28.00 10.42 -59.91
CA VAL A 959 -29.08 10.29 -60.90
C VAL A 959 -29.90 11.59 -60.99
N LEU A 960 -30.24 12.20 -59.85
CA LEU A 960 -30.99 13.45 -59.77
C LEU A 960 -30.17 14.70 -60.09
N ARG A 961 -28.85 14.59 -60.33
CA ARG A 961 -27.96 15.74 -60.53
C ARG A 961 -28.40 16.69 -61.65
N ASN A 962 -29.12 16.18 -62.64
CA ASN A 962 -29.59 16.96 -63.78
C ASN A 962 -30.89 17.72 -63.45
N ASP A 963 -31.72 17.20 -62.54
CA ASP A 963 -33.02 17.77 -62.13
C ASP A 963 -32.85 18.83 -61.02
N VAL A 964 -31.72 18.79 -60.30
CA VAL A 964 -31.35 19.78 -59.27
C VAL A 964 -31.35 21.21 -59.83
N GLU A 965 -30.98 21.40 -61.10
CA GLU A 965 -30.99 22.73 -61.73
C GLU A 965 -32.39 23.31 -61.88
N GLU A 966 -33.39 22.47 -62.17
CA GLU A 966 -34.79 22.89 -62.34
C GLU A 966 -35.45 23.18 -60.98
N ILE A 967 -35.21 22.31 -60.00
CA ILE A 967 -35.73 22.44 -58.63
C ILE A 967 -35.17 23.69 -57.93
N ILE A 968 -33.85 23.94 -58.05
CA ILE A 968 -33.23 25.16 -57.49
C ILE A 968 -33.80 26.40 -58.19
N GLY A 969 -34.03 26.36 -59.50
CA GLY A 969 -34.61 27.45 -60.27
C GLY A 969 -36.06 27.77 -59.88
N GLU A 970 -36.87 26.75 -59.62
CA GLU A 970 -38.27 26.88 -59.22
C GLU A 970 -38.40 27.43 -57.79
N HIS A 971 -37.61 26.92 -56.85
CA HIS A 971 -37.60 27.42 -55.47
C HIS A 971 -36.97 28.81 -55.33
N ALA A 972 -36.00 29.16 -56.18
CA ALA A 972 -35.51 30.53 -56.26
C ALA A 972 -36.62 31.51 -56.72
N LYS A 973 -37.50 31.10 -57.64
CA LYS A 973 -38.66 31.93 -58.00
C LYS A 973 -39.65 32.10 -56.84
N ILE A 974 -39.99 31.01 -56.16
CA ILE A 974 -40.90 31.05 -54.99
C ILE A 974 -40.32 31.91 -53.86
N GLY A 975 -39.01 31.82 -53.62
CA GLY A 975 -38.31 32.67 -52.66
C GLY A 975 -38.31 34.14 -53.06
N MET A 976 -38.28 34.46 -54.36
CA MET A 976 -38.36 35.84 -54.86
C MET A 976 -39.77 36.42 -54.69
N ASP A 977 -40.82 35.61 -54.86
CA ASP A 977 -42.20 36.09 -54.69
C ASP A 977 -42.50 36.52 -53.24
N ASN A 978 -41.77 35.98 -52.26
CA ASN A 978 -41.85 36.33 -50.85
C ASN A 978 -40.87 37.45 -50.42
N TYR A 979 -40.16 38.06 -51.37
CA TYR A 979 -39.23 39.16 -51.11
C TYR A 979 -39.97 40.40 -50.59
N ASN A 980 -39.52 40.95 -49.46
CA ASN A 980 -40.08 42.14 -48.81
C ASN A 980 -41.54 41.99 -48.33
N GLN A 981 -41.99 40.77 -48.03
CA GLN A 981 -43.28 40.50 -47.40
C GLN A 981 -43.20 40.49 -45.87
N THR A 982 -44.23 41.01 -45.20
CA THR A 982 -44.28 41.06 -43.72
C THR A 982 -44.39 39.65 -43.12
N GLY A 983 -43.40 39.27 -42.32
CA GLY A 983 -43.24 37.92 -41.76
C GLY A 983 -42.20 37.04 -42.47
N ALA A 984 -41.60 37.52 -43.56
CA ALA A 984 -40.57 36.83 -44.34
C ALA A 984 -39.24 37.61 -44.39
N ASP A 985 -38.89 38.35 -43.34
CA ASP A 985 -37.71 39.25 -43.32
C ASP A 985 -36.38 38.52 -43.56
N GLY A 986 -36.30 37.24 -43.16
CA GLY A 986 -35.14 36.37 -43.46
C GLY A 986 -34.97 36.08 -44.96
N VAL A 987 -36.06 36.05 -45.72
CA VAL A 987 -36.07 35.89 -47.19
C VAL A 987 -35.48 37.10 -47.88
N THR A 988 -35.88 38.29 -47.45
CA THR A 988 -35.38 39.56 -47.97
C THR A 988 -33.87 39.70 -47.70
N LEU A 989 -33.42 39.42 -46.48
CA LEU A 989 -32.00 39.51 -46.08
C LEU A 989 -31.09 38.54 -46.84
N ALA A 990 -31.54 37.30 -47.07
CA ALA A 990 -30.75 36.32 -47.80
C ALA A 990 -30.71 36.59 -49.30
N TRP A 991 -31.79 37.11 -49.89
CA TRP A 991 -31.79 37.62 -51.25
C TRP A 991 -30.90 38.86 -51.40
N ASP A 992 -30.95 39.80 -50.45
CA ASP A 992 -30.08 40.98 -50.41
C ASP A 992 -28.59 40.57 -50.35
N ALA A 993 -28.26 39.57 -49.53
CA ALA A 993 -26.91 39.02 -49.45
C ALA A 993 -26.47 38.34 -50.75
N LEU A 994 -27.35 37.54 -51.38
CA LEU A 994 -27.10 36.89 -52.67
C LEU A 994 -26.98 37.90 -53.84
N GLN A 995 -27.69 39.02 -53.80
CA GLN A 995 -27.68 40.05 -54.85
C GLN A 995 -26.40 40.90 -54.88
N THR A 996 -25.59 40.91 -53.82
CA THR A 996 -24.30 41.64 -53.81
C THR A 996 -23.24 41.04 -54.73
N GLN A 997 -23.42 39.81 -55.22
CA GLN A 997 -22.56 39.20 -56.24
C GLN A 997 -23.43 38.56 -57.33
N GLY A 998 -23.37 39.09 -58.55
CA GLY A 998 -24.33 38.76 -59.61
C GLY A 998 -24.39 37.30 -60.08
N CYS A 999 -25.61 36.95 -60.52
CA CYS A 999 -26.08 35.86 -61.37
C CYS A 999 -25.94 34.42 -60.86
N ILE A 1000 -27.07 33.70 -60.92
CA ILE A 1000 -27.33 32.29 -60.59
C ILE A 1000 -26.25 31.28 -61.05
N ASN A 1001 -25.48 31.64 -62.08
CA ASN A 1001 -24.33 30.88 -62.59
C ASN A 1001 -23.20 30.73 -61.58
N ARG A 1002 -22.98 31.71 -60.70
CA ARG A 1002 -21.94 31.64 -59.67
C ARG A 1002 -22.35 30.76 -58.49
N LEU A 1003 -23.64 30.78 -58.15
CA LEU A 1003 -24.23 29.82 -57.21
C LEU A 1003 -24.11 28.39 -57.76
N LYS A 1004 -24.36 28.21 -59.07
CA LYS A 1004 -24.15 26.94 -59.77
C LYS A 1004 -22.70 26.46 -59.68
N GLU A 1005 -21.71 27.32 -59.95
CA GLU A 1005 -20.28 26.96 -59.81
C GLU A 1005 -19.90 26.62 -58.36
N TRP A 1006 -20.43 27.35 -57.38
CA TRP A 1006 -20.18 27.08 -55.96
C TRP A 1006 -20.77 25.73 -55.50
N VAL A 1007 -21.99 25.38 -55.92
CA VAL A 1007 -22.61 24.07 -55.62
C VAL A 1007 -21.82 22.93 -56.25
N VAL A 1008 -21.44 23.07 -57.52
CA VAL A 1008 -20.65 22.04 -58.24
C VAL A 1008 -19.26 21.87 -57.63
N SER A 1009 -18.60 22.96 -57.21
CA SER A 1009 -17.27 22.89 -56.59
C SER A 1009 -17.28 22.25 -55.20
N ASN A 1010 -18.34 22.44 -54.41
CA ASN A 1010 -18.45 21.84 -53.08
C ASN A 1010 -18.99 20.41 -53.12
N ALA A 1011 -19.70 20.01 -54.18
CA ALA A 1011 -20.14 18.63 -54.39
C ALA A 1011 -18.96 17.63 -54.43
N ALA A 1012 -17.80 18.05 -54.96
CA ALA A 1012 -16.58 17.23 -54.95
C ALA A 1012 -16.04 16.99 -53.53
N ILE A 1013 -16.11 17.99 -52.65
CA ILE A 1013 -15.67 17.87 -51.25
C ILE A 1013 -16.62 16.95 -50.48
N VAL A 1014 -17.94 17.12 -50.65
CA VAL A 1014 -18.95 16.26 -50.02
C VAL A 1014 -18.80 14.81 -50.50
N GLY A 1015 -18.58 14.60 -51.81
CA GLY A 1015 -18.29 13.27 -52.34
C GLY A 1015 -17.00 12.66 -51.76
N GLY A 1016 -15.95 13.45 -51.59
CA GLY A 1016 -14.70 13.02 -50.95
C GLY A 1016 -14.88 12.61 -49.48
N VAL A 1017 -15.67 13.36 -48.71
CA VAL A 1017 -16.00 13.02 -47.32
C VAL A 1017 -16.83 11.75 -47.24
N GLY A 1018 -17.85 11.59 -48.10
CA GLY A 1018 -18.66 10.36 -48.18
C GLY A 1018 -17.82 9.12 -48.50
N CYS A 1019 -16.90 9.22 -49.46
CA CYS A 1019 -15.95 8.14 -49.75
C CYS A 1019 -15.05 7.80 -48.54
N GLY A 1020 -14.58 8.81 -47.80
CA GLY A 1020 -13.81 8.59 -46.57
C GLY A 1020 -14.61 7.89 -45.47
N VAL A 1021 -15.87 8.30 -45.28
CA VAL A 1021 -16.79 7.69 -44.30
C VAL A 1021 -17.09 6.23 -44.67
N ALA A 1022 -17.36 5.95 -45.94
CA ALA A 1022 -17.57 4.61 -46.46
C ALA A 1022 -16.40 3.66 -46.18
N ILE A 1023 -15.15 4.11 -46.38
CA ILE A 1023 -13.95 3.30 -46.09
C ILE A 1023 -13.86 2.97 -44.60
N VAL A 1024 -14.10 3.95 -43.73
CA VAL A 1024 -14.06 3.75 -42.27
C VAL A 1024 -15.17 2.80 -41.80
N GLN A 1025 -16.37 2.89 -42.38
CA GLN A 1025 -17.48 1.98 -42.08
C GLN A 1025 -17.15 0.54 -42.50
N ILE A 1026 -16.58 0.33 -43.69
CA ILE A 1026 -16.16 -1.00 -44.17
C ILE A 1026 -15.13 -1.61 -43.22
N LEU A 1027 -14.11 -0.84 -42.80
CA LEU A 1027 -13.15 -1.29 -41.81
C LEU A 1027 -13.83 -1.66 -40.49
N GLY A 1028 -14.77 -0.84 -40.01
CA GLY A 1028 -15.56 -1.11 -38.80
C GLY A 1028 -16.36 -2.40 -38.86
N ILE A 1029 -17.00 -2.68 -40.01
CA ILE A 1029 -17.73 -3.94 -40.25
C ILE A 1029 -16.77 -5.13 -40.27
N CYS A 1030 -15.63 -5.02 -40.98
CA CYS A 1030 -14.62 -6.08 -41.02
C CYS A 1030 -14.09 -6.42 -39.62
N PHE A 1031 -13.75 -5.41 -38.81
CA PHE A 1031 -13.28 -5.61 -37.45
C PHE A 1031 -14.36 -6.25 -36.55
N ALA A 1032 -15.61 -5.79 -36.61
CA ALA A 1032 -16.71 -6.36 -35.83
C ALA A 1032 -17.01 -7.82 -36.22
N CYS A 1033 -16.92 -8.15 -37.51
CA CYS A 1033 -17.06 -9.51 -38.02
C CYS A 1033 -15.89 -10.43 -37.62
N CYS A 1034 -14.66 -9.93 -37.59
CA CYS A 1034 -13.51 -10.69 -37.09
C CYS A 1034 -13.62 -10.94 -35.59
N LEU A 1035 -14.00 -9.91 -34.81
CA LEU A 1035 -14.17 -10.01 -33.36
C LEU A 1035 -15.30 -10.98 -32.98
N SER A 1036 -16.46 -10.90 -33.65
CA SER A 1036 -17.57 -11.83 -33.42
C SER A 1036 -17.24 -13.28 -33.80
N LYS A 1037 -16.44 -13.50 -34.86
CA LYS A 1037 -15.95 -14.85 -35.19
C LYS A 1037 -14.98 -15.41 -34.15
N SER A 1038 -14.14 -14.56 -33.54
CA SER A 1038 -13.31 -14.97 -32.40
C SER A 1038 -14.20 -15.41 -31.24
N ILE A 1039 -15.15 -14.55 -30.83
CA ILE A 1039 -16.08 -14.84 -29.73
C ILE A 1039 -16.89 -16.13 -29.99
N LEU A 1040 -17.36 -16.35 -31.23
CA LEU A 1040 -18.11 -17.56 -31.56
C LEU A 1040 -17.23 -18.81 -31.52
N LYS A 1041 -15.97 -18.70 -31.96
CA LYS A 1041 -15.01 -19.81 -31.91
C LYS A 1041 -14.71 -20.20 -30.47
N ASP A 1042 -14.56 -19.21 -29.59
CA ASP A 1042 -14.37 -19.42 -28.15
C ASP A 1042 -15.61 -20.07 -27.51
N TYR A 1043 -16.82 -19.76 -27.99
CA TYR A 1043 -18.06 -20.44 -27.57
C TYR A 1043 -18.22 -21.87 -28.11
N GLU A 1044 -17.79 -22.15 -29.35
CA GLU A 1044 -17.86 -23.48 -29.96
C GLU A 1044 -16.82 -24.44 -29.36
N GLU A 1045 -15.62 -23.95 -29.01
CA GLU A 1045 -14.61 -24.72 -28.25
C GLU A 1045 -15.04 -25.00 -26.79
N TYR A 1046 -16.03 -24.26 -26.26
CA TYR A 1046 -16.59 -24.47 -24.93
C TYR A 1046 -17.68 -25.56 -24.85
N PHE A 1047 -18.30 -25.93 -25.98
CA PHE A 1047 -19.46 -26.85 -26.02
C PHE A 1047 -19.15 -28.21 -26.67
N TYR A 1048 -17.96 -28.37 -27.28
CA TYR A 1048 -17.41 -29.64 -27.79
C TYR A 1048 -16.18 -30.03 -27.00
#